data_AF-A0A524GHE4-F1
#
_entry.id   AF-A0A524GHE4-F1
#
_cell.length_a   1.000
_cell.length_b   1.000
_cell.length_c   1.000
_cell.angle_alpha   90.00
_cell.angle_beta   90.00
_cell.angle_gamma   90.00
#
_symmetry.space_group_name_H-M   'P 1'
#
loop_
_entity.id
_entity.type
_entity.pdbx_description
1 polymer ?
#
loop_
_entity_poly.entity_id
_entity_poly.type
_entity_poly.pdbx_seq_one_letter_code
_entity_poly.pdbx_strand_id
1 'polypeptide(L)'
;DMARAAEHFRQAAELSPENQIFLLNAGVGLYGQGRYREAIPYFRRALAVQPDFAEAHFNLANAFSNSGDPEAALTSYREALTCRPDFPAARSNMVATLSALGLAHYQGGRLHEAEECLRQAIAGNPDHLDAINNLGLVYNDTHRPTEAVDCYRKCLDLNPNHPQVSFNLGLALGNLGHRREAAEAYRQALALRPDYTEAMNNLAHTCRLLGQLDEAEALLKKITQSKPDEAVAHFNLSNLYLARNQGAAAFSCCRRATALDPHNLDFWQQMVLCFQQIRVDLSEVAMVEADLHACLAMEGIYRDPLVPLAIDILKHRPAFMKVLGKVRAGSLKVDGADGSVLALITSDLLLLLLSTASLTDPDVEETLTAIRRSLLLNVVRDEGTAPAGALLAFAIALARQCFMNEYVFFQTQEERDALHRLHEALENDLALSRSLNPFAVVVAAAHAPLHRVKGVERLRGCYGLPPALLPLLVQQVEEPLAEIELRGAIPSVAAIEDRVSREVLLHYEQNPYPRWKDLPLTGSAASFTAKLRTTLPSLSLEGLTLPSTPEILVAGCGTGREAIQTSKIYSGARILAVDLSLASLAYAKRKAGQYQAANIDFVQGDILTLSSLDRRFDLIECSGVLHHLRDPRAGWQVLLGLLKPQGFMKIALYSELARQPVVAVRNLIARKGYQPTPQEIRECRQEIFRLPPDDPARKIVILKDFYTMSECRDLIFHGMEHRFTIPQLRDIIAGLGLVFLGFTFNEPAVMNGYRRRFSDDVNGLSLENWHQYEQENPDTFAGMYTFWLRRA
;
A
#
# COMPACT_ATOMS: atom_id res chain seq x y z
N ASP A 1 -18.42 12.67 65.95
CA ASP A 1 -18.07 13.65 64.90
C ASP A 1 -16.59 13.48 64.57
N MET A 2 -16.28 12.96 63.38
CA MET A 2 -14.89 12.67 62.97
C MET A 2 -14.03 13.93 62.82
N ALA A 3 -14.61 15.07 62.48
CA ALA A 3 -13.86 16.32 62.34
C ALA A 3 -13.36 16.82 63.70
N ARG A 4 -14.22 16.75 64.73
CA ARG A 4 -13.84 17.06 66.12
C ARG A 4 -12.82 16.07 66.68
N ALA A 5 -12.94 14.78 66.38
CA ALA A 5 -11.96 13.78 66.80
C ALA A 5 -10.58 14.04 66.17
N ALA A 6 -10.53 14.37 64.87
CA ALA A 6 -9.28 14.76 64.20
C ALA A 6 -8.64 16.00 64.84
N GLU A 7 -9.44 17.01 65.20
CA GLU A 7 -8.96 18.21 65.91
C GLU A 7 -8.31 17.86 67.25
N HIS A 8 -8.99 17.06 68.07
CA HIS A 8 -8.47 16.65 69.37
C HIS A 8 -7.20 15.79 69.26
N PHE A 9 -7.09 14.92 68.25
CA PHE A 9 -5.86 14.16 68.01
C PHE A 9 -4.71 15.04 67.51
N ARG A 10 -4.98 16.10 66.72
CA ARG A 10 -3.94 17.07 66.34
C ARG A 10 -3.42 17.84 67.56
N GLN A 11 -4.31 18.33 68.41
CA GLN A 11 -3.94 18.99 69.67
C GLN A 11 -3.16 18.03 70.59
N ALA A 12 -3.59 16.77 70.70
CA ALA A 12 -2.87 15.76 71.48
C ALA A 12 -1.47 15.45 70.90
N ALA A 13 -1.33 15.42 69.57
CA ALA A 13 -0.06 15.22 68.89
C ALA A 13 0.89 16.45 68.97
N GLU A 14 0.37 17.65 69.25
CA GLU A 14 1.17 18.83 69.58
C GLU A 14 1.64 18.82 71.03
N LEU A 15 0.75 18.44 71.96
CA LEU A 15 1.06 18.34 73.39
C LEU A 15 1.95 17.14 73.74
N SER A 16 1.96 16.11 72.90
CA SER A 16 2.77 14.90 73.07
C SER A 16 3.36 14.47 71.72
N PRO A 17 4.38 15.19 71.23
CA PRO A 17 4.95 14.98 69.90
C PRO A 17 5.71 13.66 69.73
N GLU A 18 5.96 12.94 70.82
CA GLU A 18 6.61 11.62 70.84
C GLU A 18 5.59 10.48 70.93
N ASN A 19 4.28 10.75 70.94
CA ASN A 19 3.26 9.71 70.97
C ASN A 19 2.85 9.34 69.53
N GLN A 20 3.35 8.20 69.04
CA GLN A 20 3.09 7.70 67.70
C GLN A 20 1.61 7.42 67.42
N ILE A 21 0.81 7.06 68.44
CA ILE A 21 -0.62 6.78 68.27
C ILE A 21 -1.40 8.08 68.05
N PHE A 22 -1.07 9.15 68.78
CA PHE A 22 -1.68 10.46 68.56
C PHE A 22 -1.31 11.02 67.19
N LEU A 23 -0.05 10.87 66.76
CA LEU A 23 0.40 11.26 65.42
C LEU A 23 -0.31 10.46 64.32
N LEU A 24 -0.42 9.14 64.46
CA LEU A 24 -1.14 8.29 63.52
C LEU A 24 -2.61 8.72 63.40
N ASN A 25 -3.31 8.88 64.54
CA ASN A 25 -4.74 9.22 64.55
C ASN A 25 -5.01 10.65 64.05
N ALA A 26 -4.09 11.60 64.27
CA ALA A 26 -4.15 12.93 63.67
C ALA A 26 -4.06 12.85 62.14
N GLY A 27 -3.12 12.06 61.61
CA GLY A 27 -3.00 11.79 60.17
C GLY A 27 -4.23 11.10 59.59
N VAL A 28 -4.74 10.04 60.24
CA VAL A 28 -5.96 9.33 59.81
C VAL A 28 -7.17 10.26 59.79
N GLY A 29 -7.30 11.15 60.77
CA GLY A 29 -8.36 12.15 60.83
C GLY A 29 -8.33 13.13 59.65
N LEU A 30 -7.14 13.60 59.26
CA LEU A 30 -6.96 14.44 58.08
C LEU A 30 -7.22 13.66 56.77
N TYR A 31 -6.75 12.42 56.70
CA TYR A 31 -6.99 11.53 55.57
C TYR A 31 -8.50 11.32 55.34
N GLY A 32 -9.27 11.06 56.39
CA GLY A 32 -10.73 10.90 56.32
C GLY A 32 -11.49 12.15 55.87
N GLN A 33 -10.87 13.34 55.94
CA GLN A 33 -11.40 14.60 55.42
C GLN A 33 -11.00 14.86 53.95
N GLY A 34 -10.31 13.92 53.29
CA GLY A 34 -9.75 14.12 51.95
C GLY A 34 -8.48 14.98 51.91
N ARG A 35 -7.92 15.36 53.07
CA ARG A 35 -6.74 16.23 53.19
C ARG A 35 -5.45 15.41 53.17
N TYR A 36 -5.26 14.64 52.11
CA TYR A 36 -4.19 13.63 52.01
C TYR A 36 -2.78 14.22 52.16
N ARG A 37 -2.49 15.36 51.51
CA ARG A 37 -1.18 16.03 51.60
C ARG A 37 -0.86 16.52 53.01
N GLU A 38 -1.86 16.94 53.77
CA GLU A 38 -1.69 17.41 55.14
C GLU A 38 -1.56 16.25 56.13
N ALA A 39 -2.04 15.05 55.80
CA ALA A 39 -1.89 13.85 56.61
C ALA A 39 -0.46 13.27 56.56
N ILE A 40 0.22 13.36 55.41
CA ILE A 40 1.60 12.85 55.18
C ILE A 40 2.60 13.25 56.29
N PRO A 41 2.74 14.53 56.69
CA PRO A 41 3.71 14.91 57.72
C PRO A 41 3.43 14.26 59.09
N TYR A 42 2.16 13.99 59.44
CA TYR A 42 1.82 13.30 60.68
C TYR A 42 2.23 11.83 60.65
N PHE A 43 2.02 11.14 59.52
CA PHE A 43 2.48 9.76 59.36
C PHE A 43 4.01 9.66 59.35
N ARG A 44 4.72 10.56 58.65
CA ARG A 44 6.19 10.62 58.70
C ARG A 44 6.74 10.86 60.10
N ARG A 45 6.10 11.74 60.89
CA ARG A 45 6.46 11.96 62.30
C ARG A 45 6.20 10.72 63.15
N ALA A 46 5.08 10.01 62.93
CA ALA A 46 4.81 8.75 63.63
C ALA A 46 5.90 7.70 63.33
N LEU A 47 6.38 7.64 62.09
CA LEU A 47 7.48 6.76 61.66
C LEU A 47 8.86 7.21 62.19
N ALA A 48 9.07 8.50 62.42
CA ALA A 48 10.30 8.98 63.06
C ALA A 48 10.39 8.56 64.54
N VAL A 49 9.24 8.46 65.22
CA VAL A 49 9.13 7.96 66.60
C VAL A 49 9.23 6.42 66.64
N GLN A 50 8.53 5.73 65.74
CA GLN A 50 8.52 4.28 65.63
C GLN A 50 8.70 3.85 64.16
N PRO A 51 9.94 3.55 63.71
CA PRO A 51 10.22 3.18 62.32
C PRO A 51 9.49 1.92 61.84
N ASP A 52 9.33 0.92 62.72
CA ASP A 52 8.68 -0.36 62.42
C ASP A 52 7.15 -0.32 62.61
N PHE A 53 6.52 0.84 62.36
CA PHE A 53 5.08 1.03 62.59
C PHE A 53 4.27 0.75 61.31
N ALA A 54 3.87 -0.51 61.12
CA ALA A 54 3.17 -0.99 59.92
C ALA A 54 1.92 -0.17 59.56
N GLU A 55 1.09 0.23 60.53
CA GLU A 55 -0.10 1.06 60.30
C GLU A 55 0.23 2.48 59.82
N ALA A 56 1.34 3.06 60.28
CA ALA A 56 1.77 4.38 59.84
C ALA A 56 2.32 4.33 58.40
N HIS A 57 3.09 3.30 58.06
CA HIS A 57 3.54 3.02 56.69
C HIS A 57 2.36 2.79 55.74
N PHE A 58 1.38 1.99 56.13
CA PHE A 58 0.17 1.73 55.35
C PHE A 58 -0.67 3.00 55.10
N ASN A 59 -0.89 3.80 56.14
CA ASN A 59 -1.67 5.04 55.99
C ASN A 59 -0.89 6.12 55.21
N LEU A 60 0.44 6.16 55.35
CA LEU A 60 1.30 7.00 54.52
C LEU A 60 1.19 6.61 53.04
N ALA A 61 1.23 5.30 52.75
CA ALA A 61 1.07 4.77 51.40
C ALA A 61 -0.29 5.15 50.78
N ASN A 62 -1.38 4.98 51.54
CA ASN A 62 -2.72 5.39 51.12
C ASN A 62 -2.78 6.91 50.82
N ALA A 63 -2.15 7.73 51.66
CA ALA A 63 -2.11 9.18 51.48
C ALA A 63 -1.33 9.56 50.20
N PHE A 64 -0.18 8.93 49.93
CA PHE A 64 0.56 9.13 48.68
C PHE A 64 -0.27 8.74 47.45
N SER A 65 -0.88 7.56 47.47
CA SER A 65 -1.71 7.06 46.37
C SER A 65 -2.85 8.01 46.03
N ASN A 66 -3.56 8.54 47.03
CA ASN A 66 -4.66 9.48 46.81
C ASN A 66 -4.20 10.92 46.49
N SER A 67 -2.95 11.27 46.79
CA SER A 67 -2.36 12.57 46.47
C SER A 67 -1.70 12.63 45.08
N GLY A 68 -1.68 11.50 44.36
CA GLY A 68 -1.14 11.38 43.00
C GLY A 68 0.33 10.96 42.94
N ASP A 69 0.88 10.32 43.97
CA ASP A 69 2.26 9.83 44.01
C ASP A 69 2.29 8.29 44.21
N PRO A 70 2.04 7.50 43.15
CA PRO A 70 1.96 6.05 43.25
C PRO A 70 3.31 5.40 43.61
N GLU A 71 4.44 5.96 43.20
CA GLU A 71 5.77 5.41 43.49
C GLU A 71 6.13 5.52 44.98
N ALA A 72 5.87 6.68 45.59
CA ALA A 72 6.02 6.85 47.03
C ALA A 72 5.04 5.95 47.81
N ALA A 73 3.84 5.73 47.27
CA ALA A 73 2.88 4.80 47.84
C ALA A 73 3.41 3.35 47.83
N LEU A 74 3.95 2.88 46.70
CA LEU A 74 4.53 1.53 46.58
C LEU A 74 5.68 1.30 47.55
N THR A 75 6.55 2.29 47.71
CA THR A 75 7.65 2.25 48.70
C THR A 75 7.09 2.06 50.11
N SER A 76 6.11 2.89 50.49
CA SER A 76 5.50 2.85 51.82
C SER A 76 4.70 1.56 52.07
N TYR A 77 4.05 0.98 51.05
CA TYR A 77 3.39 -0.32 51.18
C TYR A 77 4.40 -1.47 51.38
N ARG A 78 5.54 -1.45 50.67
CA ARG A 78 6.62 -2.44 50.87
C ARG A 78 7.20 -2.36 52.27
N GLU A 79 7.37 -1.15 52.81
CA GLU A 79 7.80 -0.94 54.20
C GLU A 79 6.75 -1.47 55.20
N ALA A 80 5.46 -1.21 54.98
CA ALA A 80 4.38 -1.76 55.79
C ALA A 80 4.39 -3.30 55.83
N LEU A 81 4.60 -3.94 54.66
CA LEU A 81 4.69 -5.41 54.53
C LEU A 81 5.99 -5.99 55.08
N THR A 82 7.07 -5.20 55.12
CA THR A 82 8.31 -5.59 55.79
C THR A 82 8.12 -5.62 57.30
N CYS A 83 7.44 -4.61 57.86
CA CYS A 83 7.11 -4.53 59.28
C CYS A 83 6.08 -5.61 59.69
N ARG A 84 5.11 -5.89 58.82
CA ARG A 84 4.06 -6.90 59.04
C ARG A 84 3.75 -7.66 57.73
N PRO A 85 4.37 -8.84 57.52
CA PRO A 85 4.16 -9.62 56.29
C PRO A 85 2.71 -10.09 56.08
N ASP A 86 1.99 -10.37 57.17
CA ASP A 86 0.56 -10.71 57.17
C ASP A 86 -0.30 -9.44 57.34
N PHE A 87 -0.25 -8.56 56.33
CA PHE A 87 -1.08 -7.36 56.28
C PHE A 87 -1.89 -7.33 54.97
N PRO A 88 -3.06 -8.01 54.93
CA PRO A 88 -3.84 -8.16 53.70
C PRO A 88 -4.24 -6.84 53.05
N ALA A 89 -4.64 -5.83 53.84
CA ALA A 89 -5.03 -4.52 53.31
C ALA A 89 -3.87 -3.81 52.61
N ALA A 90 -2.65 -3.84 53.18
CA ALA A 90 -1.47 -3.26 52.56
C ALA A 90 -1.10 -3.98 51.26
N ARG A 91 -1.19 -5.32 51.24
CA ARG A 91 -0.96 -6.11 50.02
C ARG A 91 -1.97 -5.79 48.93
N SER A 92 -3.27 -5.81 49.24
CA SER A 92 -4.32 -5.52 48.27
C SER A 92 -4.20 -4.11 47.70
N ASN A 93 -3.94 -3.10 48.53
CA ASN A 93 -3.76 -1.73 48.07
C ASN A 93 -2.49 -1.57 47.23
N MET A 94 -1.39 -2.24 47.58
CA MET A 94 -0.16 -2.24 46.77
C MET A 94 -0.41 -2.83 45.39
N VAL A 95 -1.12 -3.96 45.30
CA VAL A 95 -1.46 -4.58 44.02
C VAL A 95 -2.35 -3.65 43.18
N ALA A 96 -3.36 -3.01 43.79
CA ALA A 96 -4.21 -2.05 43.09
C ALA A 96 -3.41 -0.85 42.56
N THR A 97 -2.48 -0.30 43.36
CA THR A 97 -1.57 0.77 42.94
C THR A 97 -0.66 0.33 41.79
N LEU A 98 -0.07 -0.87 41.85
CA LEU A 98 0.74 -1.43 40.75
C LEU A 98 -0.08 -1.60 39.46
N SER A 99 -1.30 -2.11 39.57
CA SER A 99 -2.21 -2.29 38.43
C SER A 99 -2.56 -0.95 37.76
N ALA A 100 -2.90 0.06 38.57
CA ALA A 100 -3.22 1.41 38.09
C ALA A 100 -2.00 2.10 37.46
N LEU A 101 -0.83 1.97 38.08
CA LEU A 101 0.43 2.50 37.54
C LEU A 101 0.80 1.83 36.22
N GLY A 102 0.66 0.50 36.12
CA GLY A 102 0.86 -0.25 34.89
C GLY A 102 -0.05 0.23 33.75
N LEU A 103 -1.34 0.46 34.03
CA LEU A 103 -2.27 1.03 33.05
C LEU A 103 -1.87 2.45 32.62
N ALA A 104 -1.42 3.29 33.55
CA ALA A 104 -0.96 4.65 33.25
C ALA A 104 0.33 4.66 32.39
N HIS A 105 1.25 3.73 32.64
CA HIS A 105 2.42 3.52 31.79
C HIS A 105 2.03 3.07 30.39
N TYR A 106 1.10 2.12 30.28
CA TYR A 106 0.57 1.64 29.01
C TYR A 106 -0.05 2.78 28.20
N GLN A 107 -0.95 3.56 28.80
CA GLN A 107 -1.57 4.73 28.16
C GLN A 107 -0.54 5.80 27.75
N GLY A 108 0.58 5.89 28.48
CA GLY A 108 1.70 6.76 28.15
C GLY A 108 2.74 6.18 27.19
N GLY A 109 2.49 5.00 26.60
CA GLY A 109 3.40 4.32 25.65
C GLY A 109 4.65 3.68 26.27
N ARG A 110 4.77 3.69 27.61
CA ARG A 110 5.89 3.09 28.36
C ARG A 110 5.63 1.60 28.61
N LEU A 111 5.70 0.82 27.54
CA LEU A 111 5.26 -0.59 27.53
C LEU A 111 6.09 -1.50 28.45
N HIS A 112 7.39 -1.26 28.59
CA HIS A 112 8.26 -2.06 29.47
C HIS A 112 7.92 -1.83 30.95
N GLU A 113 7.81 -0.57 31.35
CA GLU A 113 7.43 -0.21 32.72
C GLU A 113 6.00 -0.68 33.05
N ALA A 114 5.09 -0.65 32.07
CA ALA A 114 3.76 -1.23 32.22
C ALA A 114 3.81 -2.73 32.49
N GLU A 115 4.56 -3.50 31.69
CA GLU A 115 4.73 -4.95 31.88
C GLU A 115 5.29 -5.27 33.27
N GLU A 116 6.33 -4.54 33.71
CA GLU A 116 6.95 -4.75 35.01
C GLU A 116 5.96 -4.53 36.16
N CYS A 117 5.25 -3.40 36.17
CA CYS A 117 4.26 -3.08 37.20
C CYS A 117 3.15 -4.14 37.27
N LEU A 118 2.63 -4.56 36.11
CA LEU A 118 1.53 -5.53 36.02
C LEU A 118 1.97 -6.94 36.47
N ARG A 119 3.20 -7.35 36.14
CA ARG A 119 3.76 -8.61 36.65
C ARG A 119 3.95 -8.58 38.17
N GLN A 120 4.41 -7.46 38.73
CA GLN A 120 4.50 -7.30 40.18
C GLN A 120 3.11 -7.35 40.84
N ALA A 121 2.08 -6.76 40.22
CA ALA A 121 0.70 -6.82 40.70
C ALA A 121 0.19 -8.27 40.75
N ILE A 122 0.38 -9.03 39.66
CA ILE A 122 -0.03 -10.44 39.55
C ILE A 122 0.75 -11.32 40.54
N ALA A 123 2.02 -11.04 40.80
CA ALA A 123 2.79 -11.75 41.83
C ALA A 123 2.22 -11.52 43.24
N GLY A 124 1.72 -10.31 43.52
CA GLY A 124 1.09 -9.97 44.80
C GLY A 124 -0.32 -10.55 44.98
N ASN A 125 -1.09 -10.67 43.89
CA ASN A 125 -2.37 -11.36 43.82
C ASN A 125 -2.55 -12.03 42.44
N PRO A 126 -2.37 -13.37 42.34
CA PRO A 126 -2.47 -14.10 41.08
C PRO A 126 -3.81 -14.00 40.37
N ASP A 127 -4.89 -13.63 41.07
CA ASP A 127 -6.26 -13.59 40.56
C ASP A 127 -6.77 -12.14 40.36
N HIS A 128 -5.88 -11.14 40.37
CA HIS A 128 -6.26 -9.76 40.12
C HIS A 128 -6.62 -9.53 38.64
N LEU A 129 -7.91 -9.62 38.31
CA LEU A 129 -8.47 -9.51 36.96
C LEU A 129 -7.93 -8.32 36.15
N ASP A 130 -7.97 -7.09 36.69
CA ASP A 130 -7.55 -5.90 35.92
C ASP A 130 -6.07 -5.96 35.55
N ALA A 131 -5.20 -6.43 36.45
CA ALA A 131 -3.77 -6.53 36.19
C ALA A 131 -3.48 -7.57 35.10
N ILE A 132 -4.19 -8.72 35.13
CA ILE A 132 -4.06 -9.77 34.11
C ILE A 132 -4.58 -9.27 32.75
N ASN A 133 -5.75 -8.63 32.71
CA ASN A 133 -6.29 -8.06 31.48
C ASN A 133 -5.37 -6.98 30.90
N ASN A 134 -4.88 -6.06 31.73
CA ASN A 134 -3.97 -5.00 31.30
C ASN A 134 -2.62 -5.56 30.82
N LEU A 135 -2.14 -6.65 31.42
CA LEU A 135 -0.93 -7.34 30.93
C LEU A 135 -1.18 -7.96 29.54
N GLY A 136 -2.37 -8.51 29.32
CA GLY A 136 -2.81 -8.97 28.00
C GLY A 136 -2.81 -7.86 26.95
N LEU A 137 -3.22 -6.63 27.32
CA LEU A 137 -3.16 -5.47 26.42
C LEU A 137 -1.71 -5.11 26.06
N VAL A 138 -0.82 -5.08 27.06
CA VAL A 138 0.62 -4.84 26.84
C VAL A 138 1.23 -5.91 25.93
N TYR A 139 0.88 -7.18 26.12
CA TYR A 139 1.35 -8.26 25.26
C TYR A 139 0.86 -8.14 23.82
N ASN A 140 -0.39 -7.73 23.60
CA ASN A 140 -0.89 -7.51 22.25
C ASN A 140 -0.13 -6.37 21.53
N ASP A 141 0.11 -5.26 22.24
CA ASP A 141 0.81 -4.08 21.69
C ASP A 141 2.32 -4.28 21.54
N THR A 142 2.90 -5.23 22.28
CA THR A 142 4.29 -5.68 22.12
C THR A 142 4.44 -6.86 21.14
N HIS A 143 3.40 -7.14 20.35
CA HIS A 143 3.38 -8.22 19.34
C HIS A 143 3.59 -9.64 19.89
N ARG A 144 3.13 -9.89 21.12
CA ARG A 144 3.15 -11.17 21.84
C ARG A 144 1.72 -11.72 22.05
N PRO A 145 0.95 -11.98 20.97
CA PRO A 145 -0.46 -12.31 21.09
C PRO A 145 -0.73 -13.67 21.74
N THR A 146 0.23 -14.61 21.73
CA THR A 146 0.09 -15.90 22.44
C THR A 146 -0.01 -15.68 23.94
N GLU A 147 0.90 -14.90 24.52
CA GLU A 147 0.84 -14.57 25.94
C GLU A 147 -0.38 -13.71 26.29
N ALA A 148 -0.85 -12.87 25.36
CA ALA A 148 -2.10 -12.13 25.54
C ALA A 148 -3.31 -13.08 25.63
N VAL A 149 -3.39 -14.11 24.77
CA VAL A 149 -4.45 -15.13 24.83
C VAL A 149 -4.46 -15.83 26.18
N ASP A 150 -3.29 -16.20 26.71
CA ASP A 150 -3.19 -16.85 28.02
C ASP A 150 -3.72 -15.96 29.16
N CYS A 151 -3.37 -14.66 29.12
CA CYS A 151 -3.91 -13.67 30.07
C CYS A 151 -5.44 -13.58 29.97
N TYR A 152 -6.00 -13.45 28.76
CA TYR A 152 -7.45 -13.29 28.60
C TYR A 152 -8.23 -14.57 28.94
N ARG A 153 -7.71 -15.75 28.60
CA ARG A 153 -8.31 -17.03 29.03
C ARG A 153 -8.34 -17.13 30.55
N LYS A 154 -7.24 -16.81 31.23
CA LYS A 154 -7.20 -16.76 32.70
C LYS A 154 -8.22 -15.77 33.29
N CYS A 155 -8.39 -14.59 32.69
CA CYS A 155 -9.42 -13.64 33.10
C CYS A 155 -10.84 -14.21 32.95
N LEU A 156 -11.12 -14.94 31.86
CA LEU A 156 -12.44 -15.54 31.62
C LEU A 156 -12.69 -16.77 32.49
N ASP A 157 -11.66 -17.52 32.88
CA ASP A 157 -11.77 -18.60 33.87
C ASP A 157 -12.17 -18.06 35.25
N LEU A 158 -11.61 -16.91 35.63
CA LEU A 158 -11.92 -16.22 36.90
C LEU A 158 -13.27 -15.48 36.84
N ASN A 159 -13.62 -14.88 35.70
CA ASN A 159 -14.89 -14.19 35.48
C ASN A 159 -15.39 -14.35 34.03
N PRO A 160 -16.30 -15.31 33.77
CA PRO A 160 -16.82 -15.58 32.43
C PRO A 160 -17.68 -14.44 31.83
N ASN A 161 -18.19 -13.52 32.67
CA ASN A 161 -19.15 -12.48 32.27
C ASN A 161 -18.47 -11.13 31.98
N HIS A 162 -17.35 -11.16 31.28
CA HIS A 162 -16.58 -9.95 30.96
C HIS A 162 -16.52 -9.68 29.44
N PRO A 163 -17.42 -8.86 28.88
CA PRO A 163 -17.51 -8.64 27.43
C PRO A 163 -16.22 -8.04 26.84
N GLN A 164 -15.58 -7.10 27.53
CA GLN A 164 -14.31 -6.51 27.08
C GLN A 164 -13.18 -7.54 26.95
N VAL A 165 -13.03 -8.45 27.92
CA VAL A 165 -12.02 -9.50 27.88
C VAL A 165 -12.30 -10.50 26.76
N SER A 166 -13.56 -10.89 26.56
CA SER A 166 -13.96 -11.75 25.43
C SER A 166 -13.65 -11.09 24.08
N PHE A 167 -13.89 -9.78 23.96
CA PHE A 167 -13.51 -9.01 22.78
C PHE A 167 -11.99 -8.96 22.57
N ASN A 168 -11.22 -8.66 23.62
CA ASN A 168 -9.75 -8.61 23.56
C ASN A 168 -9.14 -9.98 23.22
N LEU A 169 -9.72 -11.07 23.74
CA LEU A 169 -9.37 -12.44 23.36
C LEU A 169 -9.60 -12.67 21.86
N GLY A 170 -10.75 -12.24 21.34
CA GLY A 170 -11.05 -12.29 19.91
C GLY A 170 -10.02 -11.56 19.05
N LEU A 171 -9.57 -10.37 19.49
CA LEU A 171 -8.52 -9.61 18.80
C LEU A 171 -7.18 -10.37 18.80
N ALA A 172 -6.76 -10.90 19.95
CA ALA A 172 -5.50 -11.64 20.08
C ALA A 172 -5.50 -12.95 19.26
N LEU A 173 -6.60 -13.70 19.28
CA LEU A 173 -6.79 -14.89 18.44
C LEU A 173 -6.83 -14.54 16.95
N GLY A 174 -7.46 -13.43 16.59
CA GLY A 174 -7.44 -12.88 15.23
C GLY A 174 -6.02 -12.59 14.76
N ASN A 175 -5.20 -11.96 15.62
CA ASN A 175 -3.79 -11.67 15.36
C ASN A 175 -2.93 -12.92 15.18
N LEU A 176 -3.30 -14.03 15.82
CA LEU A 176 -2.69 -15.35 15.62
C LEU A 176 -3.19 -16.08 14.37
N GLY A 177 -4.25 -15.59 13.72
CA GLY A 177 -4.91 -16.27 12.59
C GLY A 177 -5.91 -17.35 13.01
N HIS A 178 -6.19 -17.50 14.31
CA HIS A 178 -7.16 -18.45 14.87
C HIS A 178 -8.59 -17.94 14.69
N ARG A 179 -9.01 -17.78 13.43
CA ARG A 179 -10.23 -17.07 13.04
C ARG A 179 -11.52 -17.66 13.63
N ARG A 180 -11.60 -18.99 13.78
CA ARG A 180 -12.79 -19.64 14.34
C ARG A 180 -12.96 -19.34 15.82
N GLU A 181 -11.89 -19.53 16.61
CA GLU A 181 -11.88 -19.19 18.03
C GLU A 181 -12.12 -17.69 18.24
N ALA A 182 -11.54 -16.83 17.39
CA ALA A 182 -11.77 -15.39 17.44
C ALA A 182 -13.26 -15.05 17.25
N ALA A 183 -13.93 -15.68 16.27
CA ALA A 183 -15.36 -15.47 16.05
C ALA A 183 -16.21 -15.92 17.26
N GLU A 184 -15.86 -17.04 17.90
CA GLU A 184 -16.52 -17.49 19.12
C GLU A 184 -16.35 -16.50 20.28
N ALA A 185 -15.14 -15.98 20.49
CA ALA A 185 -14.87 -14.99 21.52
C ALA A 185 -15.65 -13.68 21.28
N TYR A 186 -15.76 -13.21 20.03
CA TYR A 186 -16.62 -12.06 19.71
C TYR A 186 -18.11 -12.35 19.91
N ARG A 187 -18.60 -13.55 19.57
CA ARG A 187 -19.99 -13.95 19.84
C ARG A 187 -20.28 -13.96 21.35
N GLN A 188 -19.35 -14.43 22.18
CA GLN A 188 -19.46 -14.35 23.63
C GLN A 188 -19.53 -12.90 24.11
N ALA A 189 -18.68 -12.01 23.59
CA ALA A 189 -18.74 -10.58 23.90
C ALA A 189 -20.11 -9.97 23.55
N LEU A 190 -20.69 -10.33 22.41
CA LEU A 190 -21.99 -9.85 21.95
C LEU A 190 -23.18 -10.47 22.69
N ALA A 191 -23.06 -11.69 23.19
CA ALA A 191 -24.06 -12.30 24.06
C ALA A 191 -24.18 -11.53 25.38
N LEU A 192 -23.06 -11.03 25.90
CA LEU A 192 -22.99 -10.23 27.13
C LEU A 192 -23.32 -8.75 26.89
N ARG A 193 -22.94 -8.19 25.73
CA ARG A 193 -23.20 -6.80 25.33
C ARG A 193 -23.67 -6.72 23.87
N PRO A 194 -24.99 -6.83 23.60
CA PRO A 194 -25.53 -6.92 22.23
C PRO A 194 -25.38 -5.68 21.34
N ASP A 195 -25.04 -4.53 21.90
CA ASP A 195 -24.83 -3.23 21.24
C ASP A 195 -23.33 -2.90 21.04
N TYR A 196 -22.43 -3.85 21.32
CA TYR A 196 -21.00 -3.66 21.22
C TYR A 196 -20.53 -3.56 19.76
N THR A 197 -20.55 -2.34 19.21
CA THR A 197 -20.33 -2.05 17.78
C THR A 197 -18.98 -2.55 17.27
N GLU A 198 -17.92 -2.36 18.05
CA GLU A 198 -16.57 -2.80 17.72
C GLU A 198 -16.47 -4.32 17.64
N ALA A 199 -17.13 -5.05 18.55
CA ALA A 199 -17.18 -6.51 18.50
C ALA A 199 -18.00 -6.99 17.29
N MET A 200 -19.11 -6.31 16.95
CA MET A 200 -19.89 -6.62 15.74
C MET A 200 -19.08 -6.42 14.45
N ASN A 201 -18.35 -5.31 14.33
CA ASN A 201 -17.49 -5.04 13.17
C ASN A 201 -16.38 -6.09 13.03
N ASN A 202 -15.69 -6.42 14.12
CA ASN A 202 -14.63 -7.42 14.11
C ASN A 202 -15.16 -8.84 13.85
N LEU A 203 -16.32 -9.20 14.41
CA LEU A 203 -16.99 -10.46 14.09
C LEU A 203 -17.40 -10.50 12.62
N ALA A 204 -18.01 -9.45 12.08
CA ALA A 204 -18.39 -9.41 10.67
C ALA A 204 -17.18 -9.55 9.73
N HIS A 205 -16.07 -8.88 10.04
CA HIS A 205 -14.82 -9.05 9.30
C HIS A 205 -14.30 -10.50 9.38
N THR A 206 -14.33 -11.11 10.57
CA THR A 206 -13.88 -12.49 10.79
C THR A 206 -14.78 -13.49 10.07
N CYS A 207 -16.11 -13.34 10.16
CA CYS A 207 -17.10 -14.13 9.43
C CYS A 207 -16.87 -14.03 7.92
N ARG A 208 -16.59 -12.84 7.38
CA ARG A 208 -16.23 -12.66 5.96
C ARG A 208 -14.99 -13.48 5.57
N LEU A 209 -13.92 -13.44 6.39
CA LEU A 209 -12.71 -14.24 6.16
C LEU A 209 -12.94 -15.75 6.27
N LEU A 210 -13.94 -16.16 7.07
CA LEU A 210 -14.38 -17.55 7.20
C LEU A 210 -15.39 -17.99 6.11
N GLY A 211 -15.81 -17.08 5.23
CA GLY A 211 -16.85 -17.35 4.22
C GLY A 211 -18.28 -17.33 4.76
N GLN A 212 -18.49 -16.95 6.03
CA GLN A 212 -19.80 -16.82 6.69
C GLN A 212 -20.44 -15.47 6.34
N LEU A 213 -20.74 -15.27 5.05
CA LEU A 213 -21.11 -13.96 4.52
C LEU A 213 -22.47 -13.45 5.02
N ASP A 214 -23.44 -14.34 5.30
CA ASP A 214 -24.79 -13.96 5.75
C ASP A 214 -24.79 -13.40 7.17
N GLU A 215 -24.03 -14.01 8.07
CA GLU A 215 -23.83 -13.52 9.44
C GLU A 215 -23.12 -12.16 9.42
N ALA A 216 -22.07 -12.03 8.61
CA ALA A 216 -21.36 -10.77 8.45
C ALA A 216 -22.30 -9.64 7.96
N GLU A 217 -23.16 -9.92 7.00
CA GLU A 217 -24.13 -8.94 6.49
C GLU A 217 -25.14 -8.53 7.54
N ALA A 218 -25.72 -9.48 8.27
CA ALA A 218 -26.70 -9.22 9.31
C ALA A 218 -26.13 -8.32 10.42
N LEU A 219 -24.88 -8.58 10.84
CA LEU A 219 -24.18 -7.76 11.82
C LEU A 219 -23.97 -6.33 11.31
N LEU A 220 -23.41 -6.16 10.11
CA LEU A 220 -23.14 -4.85 9.53
C LEU A 220 -24.42 -4.05 9.29
N LYS A 221 -25.49 -4.70 8.80
CA LYS A 221 -26.81 -4.06 8.65
C LYS A 221 -27.35 -3.58 9.99
N LYS A 222 -27.26 -4.39 11.05
CA LYS A 222 -27.67 -3.98 12.40
C LYS A 222 -26.89 -2.74 12.88
N ILE A 223 -25.59 -2.65 12.61
CA ILE A 223 -24.80 -1.43 12.91
C ILE A 223 -25.36 -0.24 12.12
N THR A 224 -25.44 -0.33 10.79
CA THR A 224 -25.89 0.79 9.94
C THR A 224 -27.34 1.23 10.17
N GLN A 225 -28.20 0.34 10.69
CA GLN A 225 -29.58 0.67 11.09
C GLN A 225 -29.63 1.43 12.43
N SER A 226 -28.78 1.04 13.39
CA SER A 226 -28.71 1.68 14.71
C SER A 226 -27.87 2.97 14.73
N LYS A 227 -26.83 3.02 13.88
CA LYS A 227 -25.88 4.13 13.72
C LYS A 227 -25.64 4.42 12.23
N PRO A 228 -26.55 5.16 11.56
CA PRO A 228 -26.46 5.42 10.11
C PRO A 228 -25.26 6.28 9.66
N ASP A 229 -24.57 6.89 10.62
CA ASP A 229 -23.37 7.72 10.50
C ASP A 229 -22.07 6.96 10.79
N GLU A 230 -22.13 5.66 11.09
CA GLU A 230 -20.95 4.81 11.28
C GLU A 230 -20.28 4.47 9.93
N ALA A 231 -19.31 5.29 9.51
CA ALA A 231 -18.66 5.18 8.20
C ALA A 231 -17.94 3.83 7.99
N VAL A 232 -17.29 3.31 9.04
CA VAL A 232 -16.56 2.03 8.99
C VAL A 232 -17.50 0.85 8.72
N ALA A 233 -18.74 0.89 9.22
CA ALA A 233 -19.73 -0.16 8.96
C ALA A 233 -20.17 -0.16 7.49
N HIS A 234 -20.39 1.02 6.89
CA HIS A 234 -20.69 1.14 5.46
C HIS A 234 -19.52 0.66 4.58
N PHE A 235 -18.28 1.01 4.95
CA PHE A 235 -17.07 0.50 4.30
C PHE A 235 -16.95 -1.03 4.38
N ASN A 236 -17.18 -1.62 5.56
CA ASN A 236 -17.17 -3.07 5.73
C ASN A 236 -18.28 -3.77 4.94
N LEU A 237 -19.45 -3.14 4.82
CA LEU A 237 -20.56 -3.66 4.02
C LEU A 237 -20.26 -3.59 2.51
N SER A 238 -19.59 -2.52 2.07
CA SER A 238 -19.05 -2.43 0.70
C SER A 238 -18.08 -3.58 0.41
N ASN A 239 -17.11 -3.80 1.30
CA ASN A 239 -16.16 -4.93 1.20
C ASN A 239 -16.86 -6.29 1.10
N LEU A 240 -17.92 -6.50 1.88
CA LEU A 240 -18.71 -7.72 1.85
C LEU A 240 -19.42 -7.91 0.50
N TYR A 241 -20.03 -6.86 -0.03
CA TYR A 241 -20.73 -6.93 -1.31
C TYR A 241 -19.78 -7.12 -2.50
N LEU A 242 -18.56 -6.56 -2.47
CA LEU A 242 -17.53 -6.89 -3.48
C LEU A 242 -17.13 -8.36 -3.42
N ALA A 243 -17.02 -8.94 -2.21
CA ALA A 243 -16.73 -10.37 -2.07
C ALA A 243 -17.86 -11.26 -2.63
N ARG A 244 -19.09 -10.76 -2.69
CA ARG A 244 -20.27 -11.40 -3.31
C ARG A 244 -20.48 -11.06 -4.79
N ASN A 245 -19.58 -10.28 -5.40
CA ASN A 245 -19.73 -9.79 -6.77
C ASN A 245 -21.01 -8.94 -6.97
N GLN A 246 -21.41 -8.19 -5.94
CA GLN A 246 -22.58 -7.30 -5.92
C GLN A 246 -22.12 -5.83 -6.05
N GLY A 247 -21.52 -5.49 -7.19
CA GLY A 247 -20.84 -4.21 -7.41
C GLY A 247 -21.70 -2.96 -7.15
N ALA A 248 -22.97 -2.94 -7.55
CA ALA A 248 -23.87 -1.79 -7.34
C ALA A 248 -24.16 -1.55 -5.85
N ALA A 249 -24.42 -2.62 -5.07
CA ALA A 249 -24.64 -2.51 -3.63
C ALA A 249 -23.36 -2.08 -2.92
N ALA A 250 -22.20 -2.62 -3.33
CA ALA A 250 -20.90 -2.21 -2.83
C ALA A 250 -20.63 -0.73 -3.06
N PHE A 251 -20.86 -0.24 -4.28
CA PHE A 251 -20.72 1.16 -4.66
C PHE A 251 -21.59 2.07 -3.80
N SER A 252 -22.88 1.73 -3.60
CA SER A 252 -23.78 2.52 -2.77
C SER A 252 -23.31 2.63 -1.31
N CYS A 253 -22.83 1.52 -0.72
CA CYS A 253 -22.29 1.53 0.64
C CYS A 253 -20.97 2.32 0.71
N CYS A 254 -20.09 2.15 -0.28
CA CYS A 254 -18.82 2.87 -0.34
C CYS A 254 -19.03 4.39 -0.45
N ARG A 255 -20.00 4.82 -1.27
CA ARG A 255 -20.37 6.23 -1.41
C ARG A 255 -20.91 6.82 -0.13
N ARG A 256 -21.63 6.03 0.68
CA ARG A 256 -22.04 6.46 2.01
C ARG A 256 -20.85 6.61 2.95
N ALA A 257 -19.88 5.69 2.91
CA ALA A 257 -18.66 5.77 3.72
C ALA A 257 -17.82 7.02 3.36
N THR A 258 -17.56 7.28 2.08
CA THR A 258 -16.81 8.46 1.63
C THR A 258 -17.54 9.78 1.90
N ALA A 259 -18.88 9.78 1.90
CA ALA A 259 -19.66 10.96 2.28
C ALA A 259 -19.59 11.26 3.79
N LEU A 260 -19.45 10.23 4.64
CA LEU A 260 -19.35 10.38 6.09
C LEU A 260 -17.95 10.77 6.56
N ASP A 261 -16.92 10.24 5.90
CA ASP A 261 -15.51 10.58 6.15
C ASP A 261 -14.76 10.76 4.82
N PRO A 262 -14.83 11.97 4.21
CA PRO A 262 -14.20 12.25 2.93
C PRO A 262 -12.67 12.24 2.96
N HIS A 263 -12.05 12.29 4.14
CA HIS A 263 -10.59 12.36 4.29
C HIS A 263 -9.94 10.98 4.45
N ASN A 264 -10.74 9.92 4.59
CA ASN A 264 -10.24 8.56 4.71
C ASN A 264 -9.94 7.95 3.34
N LEU A 265 -8.65 7.88 3.00
CA LEU A 265 -8.20 7.35 1.70
C LEU A 265 -8.54 5.87 1.50
N ASP A 266 -8.70 5.07 2.57
CA ASP A 266 -9.09 3.66 2.43
C ASP A 266 -10.51 3.55 1.83
N PHE A 267 -11.41 4.48 2.16
CA PHE A 267 -12.78 4.50 1.61
C PHE A 267 -12.77 4.86 0.12
N TRP A 268 -11.92 5.79 -0.30
CA TRP A 268 -11.75 6.14 -1.70
C TRP A 268 -11.03 5.03 -2.48
N GLN A 269 -10.05 4.38 -1.89
CA GLN A 269 -9.39 3.23 -2.50
C GLN A 269 -10.35 2.05 -2.66
N GLN A 270 -11.28 1.87 -1.72
CA GLN A 270 -12.38 0.93 -1.86
C GLN A 270 -13.35 1.32 -2.98
N MET A 271 -13.60 2.62 -3.18
CA MET A 271 -14.40 3.11 -4.29
C MET A 271 -13.80 2.69 -5.64
N VAL A 272 -12.47 2.73 -5.77
CA VAL A 272 -11.76 2.22 -6.96
C VAL A 272 -12.10 0.76 -7.24
N LEU A 273 -12.08 -0.09 -6.21
CA LEU A 273 -12.45 -1.50 -6.34
C LEU A 273 -13.93 -1.68 -6.73
N CYS A 274 -14.83 -0.82 -6.23
CA CYS A 274 -16.23 -0.82 -6.63
C CYS A 274 -16.43 -0.51 -8.11
N PHE A 275 -15.69 0.46 -8.66
CA PHE A 275 -15.78 0.78 -10.10
C PHE A 275 -15.36 -0.39 -11.01
N GLN A 276 -14.54 -1.31 -10.54
CA GLN A 276 -14.17 -2.50 -11.32
C GLN A 276 -15.32 -3.53 -11.45
N GLN A 277 -16.32 -3.48 -10.57
CA GLN A 277 -17.45 -4.43 -10.56
C GLN A 277 -18.81 -3.79 -10.88
N ILE A 278 -18.89 -2.47 -10.99
CA ILE A 278 -20.14 -1.78 -11.29
C ILE A 278 -20.51 -1.97 -12.76
N ARG A 279 -21.81 -2.19 -13.01
CA ARG A 279 -22.41 -2.00 -14.34
C ARG A 279 -23.19 -0.71 -14.29
N VAL A 280 -22.79 0.26 -15.10
CA VAL A 280 -23.39 1.60 -15.09
C VAL A 280 -24.61 1.60 -16.00
N ASP A 281 -25.78 1.90 -15.44
CA ASP A 281 -26.98 2.18 -16.22
C ASP A 281 -26.99 3.67 -16.64
N LEU A 282 -27.62 3.99 -17.78
CA LEU A 282 -27.69 5.34 -18.35
C LEU A 282 -28.28 6.37 -17.36
N SER A 283 -29.18 5.92 -16.49
CA SER A 283 -29.82 6.75 -15.46
C SER A 283 -28.86 7.18 -14.33
N GLU A 284 -27.78 6.44 -14.12
CA GLU A 284 -26.83 6.64 -13.01
C GLU A 284 -25.50 7.27 -13.48
N VAL A 285 -25.26 7.38 -14.78
CA VAL A 285 -23.98 7.84 -15.37
C VAL A 285 -23.49 9.16 -14.76
N ALA A 286 -24.36 10.15 -14.59
CA ALA A 286 -23.95 11.45 -14.07
C ALA A 286 -23.42 11.40 -12.62
N MET A 287 -24.02 10.54 -11.78
CA MET A 287 -23.60 10.34 -10.41
C MET A 287 -22.29 9.55 -10.36
N VAL A 288 -22.22 8.44 -11.09
CA VAL A 288 -21.02 7.58 -11.20
C VAL A 288 -19.84 8.40 -11.72
N GLU A 289 -20.05 9.27 -12.70
CA GLU A 289 -19.02 10.14 -13.26
C GLU A 289 -18.52 11.18 -12.26
N ALA A 290 -19.39 11.75 -11.43
CA ALA A 290 -18.98 12.68 -10.38
C ALA A 290 -18.04 12.00 -9.35
N ASP A 291 -18.41 10.79 -8.90
CA ASP A 291 -17.58 10.00 -7.98
C ASP A 291 -16.25 9.55 -8.64
N LEU A 292 -16.30 9.18 -9.92
CA LEU A 292 -15.13 8.81 -10.72
C LEU A 292 -14.17 9.99 -10.87
N HIS A 293 -14.70 11.19 -11.17
CA HIS A 293 -13.93 12.42 -11.27
C HIS A 293 -13.26 12.76 -9.94
N ALA A 294 -13.97 12.61 -8.82
CA ALA A 294 -13.40 12.81 -7.48
C ALA A 294 -12.22 11.85 -7.22
N CYS A 295 -12.37 10.56 -7.57
CA CYS A 295 -11.28 9.58 -7.42
C CYS A 295 -10.07 9.91 -8.31
N LEU A 296 -10.31 10.27 -9.58
CA LEU A 296 -9.25 10.63 -10.52
C LEU A 296 -8.52 11.93 -10.11
N ALA A 297 -9.20 12.86 -9.44
CA ALA A 297 -8.59 14.11 -8.97
C ALA A 297 -7.81 13.95 -7.65
N MET A 298 -8.08 12.91 -6.86
CA MET A 298 -7.55 12.77 -5.49
C MET A 298 -6.11 12.23 -5.44
N GLU A 299 -5.20 12.95 -4.79
CA GLU A 299 -3.83 12.46 -4.53
C GLU A 299 -3.82 11.22 -3.62
N GLY A 300 -2.89 10.31 -3.85
CA GLY A 300 -2.75 9.07 -3.06
C GLY A 300 -3.65 7.91 -3.50
N ILE A 301 -4.59 8.13 -4.42
CA ILE A 301 -5.45 7.06 -4.96
C ILE A 301 -4.80 6.39 -6.17
N TYR A 302 -4.87 5.05 -6.22
CA TYR A 302 -4.41 4.30 -7.37
C TYR A 302 -5.44 4.33 -8.51
N ARG A 303 -5.12 5.06 -9.58
CA ARG A 303 -6.08 5.42 -10.65
C ARG A 303 -6.15 4.45 -11.82
N ASP A 304 -5.11 3.66 -12.08
CA ASP A 304 -5.08 2.76 -13.25
C ASP A 304 -6.35 1.89 -13.39
N PRO A 305 -6.93 1.32 -12.30
CA PRO A 305 -8.14 0.51 -12.42
C PRO A 305 -9.39 1.28 -12.88
N LEU A 306 -9.38 2.62 -12.79
CA LEU A 306 -10.49 3.48 -13.18
C LEU A 306 -10.53 3.76 -14.69
N VAL A 307 -9.39 3.61 -15.36
CA VAL A 307 -9.21 4.01 -16.76
C VAL A 307 -10.19 3.33 -17.71
N PRO A 308 -10.43 2.00 -17.64
CA PRO A 308 -11.37 1.34 -18.56
C PRO A 308 -12.78 1.92 -18.48
N LEU A 309 -13.31 2.14 -17.26
CA LEU A 309 -14.63 2.72 -17.05
C LEU A 309 -14.69 4.17 -17.54
N ALA A 310 -13.65 4.96 -17.25
CA ALA A 310 -13.57 6.36 -17.68
C ALA A 310 -13.52 6.50 -19.20
N ILE A 311 -12.78 5.62 -19.88
CA ILE A 311 -12.76 5.53 -21.34
C ILE A 311 -14.15 5.14 -21.88
N ASP A 312 -14.81 4.15 -21.27
CA ASP A 312 -16.13 3.73 -21.73
C ASP A 312 -17.16 4.88 -21.64
N ILE A 313 -17.19 5.61 -20.53
CA ILE A 313 -18.03 6.82 -20.37
C ILE A 313 -17.68 7.87 -21.43
N LEU A 314 -16.39 8.13 -21.66
CA LEU A 314 -15.92 9.09 -22.66
C LEU A 314 -16.37 8.71 -24.08
N LYS A 315 -16.25 7.43 -24.46
CA LYS A 315 -16.58 6.93 -25.80
C LYS A 315 -18.07 7.06 -26.13
N HIS A 316 -18.93 6.96 -25.12
CA HIS A 316 -20.37 7.15 -25.27
C HIS A 316 -20.80 8.63 -25.35
N ARG A 317 -19.88 9.59 -25.21
CA ARG A 317 -20.21 11.01 -25.37
C ARG A 317 -20.47 11.37 -26.84
N PRO A 318 -21.53 12.15 -27.14
CA PRO A 318 -21.81 12.60 -28.51
C PRO A 318 -20.65 13.36 -29.18
N ALA A 319 -19.88 14.14 -28.41
CA ALA A 319 -18.72 14.85 -28.92
C ALA A 319 -17.62 13.89 -29.39
N PHE A 320 -17.28 12.87 -28.59
CA PHE A 320 -16.27 11.87 -28.94
C PHE A 320 -16.67 11.10 -30.21
N MET A 321 -17.89 10.56 -30.26
CA MET A 321 -18.38 9.81 -31.44
C MET A 321 -18.33 10.64 -32.73
N LYS A 322 -18.70 11.93 -32.67
CA LYS A 322 -18.64 12.85 -33.82
C LYS A 322 -17.21 13.11 -34.28
N VAL A 323 -16.28 13.32 -33.34
CA VAL A 323 -14.87 13.55 -33.66
C VAL A 323 -14.24 12.28 -34.25
N LEU A 324 -14.47 11.11 -33.64
CA LEU A 324 -14.00 9.83 -34.18
C LEU A 324 -14.53 9.57 -35.60
N GLY A 325 -15.81 9.88 -35.85
CA GLY A 325 -16.39 9.81 -37.19
C GLY A 325 -15.67 10.70 -38.21
N LYS A 326 -15.30 11.94 -37.83
CA LYS A 326 -14.51 12.85 -38.68
C LYS A 326 -13.08 12.36 -38.91
N VAL A 327 -12.46 11.74 -37.91
CA VAL A 327 -11.14 11.12 -38.03
C VAL A 327 -11.18 10.03 -39.09
N ARG A 328 -12.15 9.10 -38.99
CA ARG A 328 -12.32 8.00 -39.93
C ARG A 328 -12.71 8.46 -41.34
N ALA A 329 -13.39 9.59 -41.46
CA ALA A 329 -13.69 10.23 -42.74
C ALA A 329 -12.52 11.06 -43.32
N GLY A 330 -11.41 11.24 -42.58
CA GLY A 330 -10.28 12.08 -43.00
C GLY A 330 -10.61 13.58 -43.06
N SER A 331 -11.68 14.02 -42.37
CA SER A 331 -12.21 15.38 -42.46
C SER A 331 -12.03 16.21 -41.17
N LEU A 332 -11.22 15.73 -40.22
CA LEU A 332 -10.97 16.41 -38.95
C LEU A 332 -10.22 17.75 -39.18
N LYS A 333 -10.73 18.82 -38.57
CA LYS A 333 -10.05 20.12 -38.46
C LYS A 333 -9.98 20.53 -36.99
N VAL A 334 -8.79 20.93 -36.54
CA VAL A 334 -8.54 21.38 -35.16
C VAL A 334 -8.15 22.85 -35.19
N ASP A 335 -9.14 23.71 -35.40
CA ASP A 335 -9.01 25.17 -35.50
C ASP A 335 -9.75 25.93 -34.39
N GLY A 336 -10.38 25.20 -33.45
CA GLY A 336 -11.16 25.75 -32.35
C GLY A 336 -12.58 26.23 -32.73
N ALA A 337 -12.95 26.21 -34.03
CA ALA A 337 -14.27 26.62 -34.50
C ALA A 337 -15.27 25.45 -34.55
N ASP A 338 -14.77 24.22 -34.68
CA ASP A 338 -15.61 23.02 -34.70
C ASP A 338 -16.19 22.72 -33.31
N GLY A 339 -17.50 22.95 -33.14
CA GLY A 339 -18.19 22.75 -31.86
C GLY A 339 -18.09 21.34 -31.27
N SER A 340 -17.90 20.30 -32.10
CA SER A 340 -17.69 18.93 -31.59
C SER A 340 -16.28 18.71 -31.08
N VAL A 341 -15.28 19.33 -31.72
CA VAL A 341 -13.89 19.32 -31.24
C VAL A 341 -13.78 20.15 -29.97
N LEU A 342 -14.37 21.36 -29.95
CA LEU A 342 -14.39 22.22 -28.76
C LEU A 342 -15.00 21.49 -27.56
N ALA A 343 -16.18 20.86 -27.73
CA ALA A 343 -16.83 20.10 -26.67
C ALA A 343 -16.00 18.91 -26.16
N LEU A 344 -15.20 18.27 -27.02
CA LEU A 344 -14.32 17.18 -26.63
C LEU A 344 -13.11 17.70 -25.85
N ILE A 345 -12.43 18.74 -26.34
CA ILE A 345 -11.20 19.27 -25.72
C ILE A 345 -11.45 20.00 -24.41
N THR A 346 -12.69 20.45 -24.15
CA THR A 346 -13.12 21.01 -22.86
C THR A 346 -13.75 19.98 -21.93
N SER A 347 -13.68 18.68 -22.24
CA SER A 347 -14.17 17.64 -21.35
C SER A 347 -13.24 17.50 -20.14
N ASP A 348 -13.75 17.80 -18.94
CA ASP A 348 -13.00 17.65 -17.68
C ASP A 348 -12.48 16.23 -17.50
N LEU A 349 -13.32 15.22 -17.79
CA LEU A 349 -12.93 13.80 -17.75
C LEU A 349 -11.74 13.50 -18.67
N LEU A 350 -11.78 13.97 -19.92
CA LEU A 350 -10.68 13.74 -20.87
C LEU A 350 -9.39 14.44 -20.44
N LEU A 351 -9.48 15.72 -20.04
CA LEU A 351 -8.32 16.50 -19.60
C LEU A 351 -7.65 15.88 -18.36
N LEU A 352 -8.47 15.40 -17.43
CA LEU A 352 -8.00 14.70 -16.25
C LEU A 352 -7.32 13.38 -16.62
N LEU A 353 -7.95 12.56 -17.46
CA LEU A 353 -7.38 11.28 -17.91
C LEU A 353 -6.02 11.47 -18.62
N LEU A 354 -5.94 12.36 -19.61
CA LEU A 354 -4.71 12.68 -20.33
C LEU A 354 -3.55 13.12 -19.41
N SER A 355 -3.90 13.71 -18.27
CA SER A 355 -2.92 14.22 -17.30
C SER A 355 -2.58 13.21 -16.20
N THR A 356 -3.36 12.14 -16.03
CA THR A 356 -3.30 11.27 -14.84
C THR A 356 -3.08 9.79 -15.10
N ALA A 357 -3.43 9.28 -16.27
CA ALA A 357 -3.32 7.85 -16.53
C ALA A 357 -2.95 7.53 -17.98
N SER A 358 -2.40 6.34 -18.22
CA SER A 358 -2.14 5.87 -19.58
C SER A 358 -3.45 5.38 -20.21
N LEU A 359 -3.85 5.98 -21.33
CA LEU A 359 -5.06 5.62 -22.05
C LEU A 359 -4.82 4.41 -22.95
N THR A 360 -5.54 3.32 -22.69
CA THR A 360 -5.34 2.00 -23.31
C THR A 360 -6.55 1.58 -24.16
N ASP A 361 -6.93 2.41 -25.14
CA ASP A 361 -8.05 2.11 -26.05
C ASP A 361 -7.73 2.54 -27.49
N PRO A 362 -7.99 1.68 -28.50
CA PRO A 362 -7.65 2.00 -29.90
C PRO A 362 -8.39 3.21 -30.47
N ASP A 363 -9.68 3.40 -30.14
CA ASP A 363 -10.48 4.51 -30.69
C ASP A 363 -10.03 5.85 -30.09
N VAL A 364 -9.66 5.83 -28.80
CA VAL A 364 -9.07 6.98 -28.12
C VAL A 364 -7.69 7.30 -28.70
N GLU A 365 -6.81 6.30 -28.88
CA GLU A 365 -5.50 6.49 -29.52
C GLU A 365 -5.64 7.04 -30.95
N GLU A 366 -6.54 6.49 -31.77
CA GLU A 366 -6.82 6.96 -33.14
C GLU A 366 -7.22 8.44 -33.14
N THR A 367 -8.15 8.81 -32.25
CA THR A 367 -8.65 10.18 -32.12
C THR A 367 -7.54 11.15 -31.69
N LEU A 368 -6.79 10.81 -30.65
CA LEU A 368 -5.72 11.65 -30.12
C LEU A 368 -4.56 11.78 -31.11
N THR A 369 -4.23 10.71 -31.84
CA THR A 369 -3.20 10.74 -32.90
C THR A 369 -3.58 11.72 -34.00
N ALA A 370 -4.83 11.70 -34.47
CA ALA A 370 -5.31 12.61 -35.51
C ALA A 370 -5.34 14.07 -35.05
N ILE A 371 -5.78 14.34 -33.82
CA ILE A 371 -5.75 15.69 -33.24
C ILE A 371 -4.30 16.16 -33.10
N ARG A 372 -3.42 15.33 -32.53
CA ARG A 372 -1.99 15.62 -32.37
C ARG A 372 -1.33 16.02 -33.70
N ARG A 373 -1.58 15.24 -34.76
CA ARG A 373 -1.11 15.54 -36.13
C ARG A 373 -1.60 16.90 -36.61
N SER A 374 -2.90 17.17 -36.47
CA SER A 374 -3.48 18.46 -36.90
C SER A 374 -2.84 19.64 -36.17
N LEU A 375 -2.56 19.52 -34.87
CA LEU A 375 -1.90 20.57 -34.09
C LEU A 375 -0.50 20.89 -34.62
N LEU A 376 0.31 19.87 -34.93
CA LEU A 376 1.66 20.06 -35.49
C LEU A 376 1.63 20.75 -36.84
N LEU A 377 0.78 20.26 -37.75
CA LEU A 377 0.72 20.82 -39.10
C LEU A 377 0.21 22.26 -39.10
N ASN A 378 -0.71 22.61 -38.19
CA ASN A 378 -1.19 23.98 -38.05
C ASN A 378 -0.09 24.91 -37.52
N VAL A 379 0.64 24.51 -36.47
CA VAL A 379 1.74 25.33 -35.89
C VAL A 379 2.85 25.61 -36.89
N VAL A 380 3.17 24.65 -37.76
CA VAL A 380 4.22 24.84 -38.77
C VAL A 380 3.72 25.64 -39.99
N ARG A 381 2.40 25.76 -40.18
CA ARG A 381 1.79 26.54 -41.29
C ARG A 381 1.46 27.98 -40.89
N ASP A 382 1.03 28.22 -39.66
CA ASP A 382 0.70 29.55 -39.15
C ASP A 382 1.91 30.21 -38.45
N GLU A 383 2.52 31.21 -39.09
CA GLU A 383 3.51 32.11 -38.47
C GLU A 383 2.85 33.17 -37.55
N GLY A 384 1.54 33.07 -37.25
CA GLY A 384 0.74 34.09 -36.55
C GLY A 384 -0.05 33.58 -35.35
N THR A 385 0.12 34.26 -34.20
CA THR A 385 -0.57 34.12 -32.88
C THR A 385 -0.89 32.71 -32.38
N ALA A 386 -0.16 32.30 -31.34
CA ALA A 386 -0.40 31.08 -30.57
C ALA A 386 -1.86 31.01 -30.04
N PRO A 387 -2.60 29.92 -30.32
CA PRO A 387 -3.92 29.74 -29.73
C PRO A 387 -3.85 29.70 -28.20
N ALA A 388 -4.80 30.37 -27.55
CA ALA A 388 -4.93 30.47 -26.09
C ALA A 388 -6.18 29.73 -25.58
N GLY A 389 -6.36 29.67 -24.27
CA GLY A 389 -7.55 29.10 -23.64
C GLY A 389 -7.64 27.58 -23.72
N ALA A 390 -8.82 27.04 -24.06
CA ALA A 390 -9.12 25.62 -24.02
C ALA A 390 -8.17 24.75 -24.87
N LEU A 391 -7.78 25.24 -26.06
CA LEU A 391 -6.90 24.48 -26.96
C LEU A 391 -5.49 24.32 -26.40
N LEU A 392 -4.95 25.36 -25.75
CA LEU A 392 -3.66 25.28 -25.07
C LEU A 392 -3.73 24.32 -23.87
N ALA A 393 -4.78 24.38 -23.06
CA ALA A 393 -4.97 23.48 -21.92
C ALA A 393 -5.04 22.00 -22.37
N PHE A 394 -5.79 21.71 -23.43
CA PHE A 394 -5.85 20.38 -24.02
C PHE A 394 -4.51 19.94 -24.62
N ALA A 395 -3.83 20.82 -25.37
CA ALA A 395 -2.53 20.50 -25.94
C ALA A 395 -1.49 20.17 -24.85
N ILE A 396 -1.52 20.88 -23.72
CA ILE A 396 -0.69 20.58 -22.55
C ILE A 396 -1.01 19.18 -22.02
N ALA A 397 -2.29 18.87 -21.80
CA ALA A 397 -2.72 17.55 -21.32
C ALA A 397 -2.30 16.44 -22.30
N LEU A 398 -2.49 16.64 -23.61
CA LEU A 398 -2.07 15.71 -24.65
C LEU A 398 -0.55 15.52 -24.70
N ALA A 399 0.23 16.59 -24.51
CA ALA A 399 1.70 16.48 -24.45
C ALA A 399 2.18 15.67 -23.25
N ARG A 400 1.50 15.80 -22.10
CA ARG A 400 1.75 14.97 -20.92
C ARG A 400 1.40 13.51 -21.17
N GLN A 401 0.27 13.25 -21.83
CA GLN A 401 -0.13 11.90 -22.25
C GLN A 401 0.92 11.26 -23.18
N CYS A 402 1.40 12.01 -24.17
CA CYS A 402 2.40 11.53 -25.12
C CYS A 402 3.74 11.24 -24.44
N PHE A 403 4.09 11.95 -23.37
CA PHE A 403 5.27 11.60 -22.59
C PHE A 403 5.05 10.33 -21.75
N MET A 404 3.88 10.16 -21.13
CA MET A 404 3.54 8.96 -20.36
C MET A 404 3.55 7.70 -21.22
N ASN A 405 3.07 7.78 -22.46
CA ASN A 405 3.10 6.67 -23.41
C ASN A 405 4.40 6.55 -24.22
N GLU A 406 5.42 7.37 -23.90
CA GLU A 406 6.71 7.40 -24.60
C GLU A 406 6.60 7.60 -26.11
N TYR A 407 5.64 8.43 -26.53
CA TYR A 407 5.41 8.84 -27.91
C TYR A 407 5.07 7.66 -28.83
N VAL A 408 4.30 6.69 -28.32
CA VAL A 408 3.93 5.48 -29.07
C VAL A 408 2.89 5.71 -30.16
N PHE A 409 2.20 6.86 -30.15
CA PHE A 409 1.25 7.22 -31.19
C PHE A 409 1.90 7.27 -32.57
N PHE A 410 1.18 6.77 -33.58
CA PHE A 410 1.66 6.69 -34.96
C PHE A 410 2.08 8.07 -35.50
N GLN A 411 3.14 8.09 -36.30
CA GLN A 411 3.69 9.31 -36.90
C GLN A 411 3.97 9.08 -38.38
N THR A 412 3.45 9.97 -39.21
CA THR A 412 3.69 10.02 -40.66
C THR A 412 5.03 10.70 -40.99
N GLN A 413 5.50 10.53 -42.23
CA GLN A 413 6.70 11.26 -42.69
C GLN A 413 6.49 12.78 -42.65
N GLU A 414 5.31 13.26 -43.05
CA GLU A 414 4.95 14.68 -43.00
C GLU A 414 5.08 15.27 -41.59
N GLU A 415 4.63 14.53 -40.57
CA GLU A 415 4.79 14.92 -39.16
C GLU A 415 6.25 14.93 -38.72
N ARG A 416 7.07 13.97 -39.17
CA ARG A 416 8.51 13.95 -38.83
C ARG A 416 9.22 15.18 -39.40
N ASP A 417 8.94 15.52 -40.65
CA ASP A 417 9.55 16.69 -41.31
C ASP A 417 9.07 17.99 -40.65
N ALA A 418 7.79 18.07 -40.27
CA ALA A 418 7.24 19.21 -39.55
C ALA A 418 7.85 19.37 -38.14
N LEU A 419 8.00 18.26 -37.41
CA LEU A 419 8.63 18.25 -36.09
C LEU A 419 10.09 18.70 -36.15
N HIS A 420 10.85 18.26 -37.16
CA HIS A 420 12.24 18.67 -37.34
C HIS A 420 12.36 20.19 -37.46
N ARG A 421 11.54 20.81 -38.34
CA ARG A 421 11.50 22.28 -38.49
C ARG A 421 11.13 23.00 -37.20
N LEU A 422 10.15 22.45 -36.47
CA LEU A 422 9.70 23.02 -35.20
C LEU A 422 10.80 22.96 -34.12
N HIS A 423 11.54 21.85 -34.03
CA HIS A 423 12.67 21.72 -33.13
C HIS A 423 13.82 22.66 -33.49
N GLU A 424 14.19 22.78 -34.77
CA GLU A 424 15.23 23.72 -35.20
C GLU A 424 14.86 25.16 -34.85
N ALA A 425 13.61 25.57 -35.05
CA ALA A 425 13.13 26.88 -34.64
C ALA A 425 13.24 27.08 -33.12
N LEU A 426 12.80 26.09 -32.33
CA LEU A 426 12.86 26.14 -30.87
C LEU A 426 14.30 26.20 -30.34
N GLU A 427 15.22 25.38 -30.87
CA GLU A 427 16.63 25.39 -30.50
C GLU A 427 17.29 26.73 -30.83
N ASN A 428 16.96 27.33 -31.98
CA ASN A 428 17.45 28.65 -32.37
C ASN A 428 16.95 29.75 -31.42
N ASP A 429 15.67 29.75 -31.08
CA ASP A 429 15.10 30.75 -30.17
C ASP A 429 15.65 30.58 -28.74
N LEU A 430 15.82 29.34 -28.28
CA LEU A 430 16.48 29.03 -27.02
C LEU A 430 17.92 29.54 -26.99
N ALA A 431 18.72 29.25 -28.03
CA ALA A 431 20.12 29.65 -28.14
C ALA A 431 20.29 31.19 -28.12
N LEU A 432 19.37 31.89 -28.78
CA LEU A 432 19.35 33.36 -28.89
C LEU A 432 18.59 34.06 -27.74
N SER A 433 18.08 33.31 -26.75
CA SER A 433 17.29 33.82 -25.63
C SER A 433 16.08 34.66 -26.07
N ARG A 434 15.43 34.25 -27.16
CA ARG A 434 14.23 34.90 -27.70
C ARG A 434 12.98 34.47 -26.92
N SER A 435 11.92 35.26 -27.03
CA SER A 435 10.60 34.89 -26.51
C SER A 435 10.09 33.65 -27.23
N LEU A 436 9.66 32.64 -26.47
CA LEU A 436 9.16 31.39 -27.02
C LEU A 436 7.66 31.45 -27.25
N ASN A 437 7.20 30.87 -28.35
CA ASN A 437 5.77 30.61 -28.55
C ASN A 437 5.34 29.44 -27.64
N PRO A 438 4.47 29.66 -26.63
CA PRO A 438 4.10 28.59 -25.69
C PRO A 438 3.41 27.41 -26.37
N PHE A 439 2.60 27.68 -27.39
CA PHE A 439 1.89 26.64 -28.12
C PHE A 439 2.85 25.79 -28.97
N ALA A 440 3.85 26.42 -29.59
CA ALA A 440 4.92 25.72 -30.31
C ALA A 440 5.71 24.78 -29.39
N VAL A 441 6.06 25.23 -28.18
CA VAL A 441 6.73 24.40 -27.16
C VAL A 441 5.87 23.18 -26.79
N VAL A 442 4.58 23.39 -26.53
CA VAL A 442 3.65 22.30 -26.16
C VAL A 442 3.46 21.30 -27.31
N VAL A 443 3.32 21.79 -28.54
CA VAL A 443 3.17 20.92 -29.71
C VAL A 443 4.45 20.12 -29.98
N ALA A 444 5.64 20.71 -29.82
CA ALA A 444 6.90 19.96 -29.86
C ALA A 444 6.92 18.87 -28.77
N ALA A 445 6.56 19.24 -27.54
CA ALA A 445 6.49 18.34 -26.38
C ALA A 445 5.51 17.17 -26.56
N ALA A 446 4.49 17.29 -27.42
CA ALA A 446 3.55 16.23 -27.75
C ALA A 446 4.09 15.20 -28.74
N HIS A 447 5.17 15.50 -29.45
CA HIS A 447 5.76 14.62 -30.47
C HIS A 447 7.12 14.06 -30.07
N ALA A 448 7.85 14.74 -29.20
CA ALA A 448 9.14 14.32 -28.70
C ALA A 448 9.42 14.89 -27.30
N PRO A 449 10.30 14.24 -26.51
CA PRO A 449 10.61 14.70 -25.16
C PRO A 449 11.46 15.98 -25.17
N LEU A 450 10.99 16.99 -24.43
CA LEU A 450 11.67 18.30 -24.38
C LEU A 450 13.10 18.23 -23.85
N HIS A 451 13.43 17.38 -22.87
CA HIS A 451 14.79 17.28 -22.33
C HIS A 451 15.88 16.90 -23.36
N ARG A 452 15.50 16.48 -24.58
CA ARG A 452 16.44 16.20 -25.67
C ARG A 452 16.68 17.38 -26.61
N VAL A 453 15.91 18.46 -26.48
CA VAL A 453 16.08 19.71 -27.24
C VAL A 453 17.31 20.44 -26.72
N LYS A 454 18.19 20.93 -27.60
CA LYS A 454 19.38 21.66 -27.17
C LYS A 454 19.01 22.99 -26.50
N GLY A 455 19.65 23.31 -25.38
CA GLY A 455 19.37 24.55 -24.64
C GLY A 455 18.14 24.46 -23.72
N VAL A 456 17.52 23.29 -23.57
CA VAL A 456 16.30 23.08 -22.77
C VAL A 456 16.49 23.45 -21.30
N GLU A 457 17.70 23.36 -20.75
CA GLU A 457 18.06 23.84 -19.41
C GLU A 457 17.72 25.32 -19.18
N ARG A 458 17.57 26.14 -20.23
CA ARG A 458 17.07 27.52 -20.12
C ARG A 458 15.58 27.61 -19.79
N LEU A 459 14.82 26.54 -20.01
CA LEU A 459 13.41 26.44 -19.62
C LEU A 459 13.24 26.19 -18.11
N ARG A 460 14.31 25.85 -17.39
CA ARG A 460 14.27 25.71 -15.93
C ARG A 460 13.83 27.03 -15.31
N GLY A 461 12.82 26.98 -14.43
CA GLY A 461 12.25 28.18 -13.81
C GLY A 461 11.34 29.04 -14.71
N CYS A 462 10.84 28.49 -15.84
CA CYS A 462 9.77 29.08 -16.67
C CYS A 462 10.08 30.44 -17.33
N TYR A 463 11.12 30.49 -18.19
CA TYR A 463 11.53 31.71 -18.90
C TYR A 463 10.42 32.29 -19.82
N GLY A 464 9.60 33.22 -19.31
CA GLY A 464 8.56 33.92 -20.08
C GLY A 464 7.38 33.07 -20.56
N LEU A 465 7.27 31.81 -20.10
CA LEU A 465 6.18 30.90 -20.46
C LEU A 465 5.01 31.00 -19.47
N PRO A 466 3.75 30.76 -19.92
CA PRO A 466 2.58 30.76 -19.04
C PRO A 466 2.71 29.75 -17.89
N PRO A 467 2.25 30.08 -16.67
CA PRO A 467 2.27 29.16 -15.52
C PRO A 467 1.58 27.82 -15.77
N ALA A 468 0.60 27.79 -16.68
CA ALA A 468 -0.10 26.56 -17.09
C ALA A 468 0.84 25.48 -17.67
N LEU A 469 2.01 25.85 -18.19
CA LEU A 469 3.00 24.89 -18.73
C LEU A 469 3.86 24.25 -17.64
N LEU A 470 3.84 24.77 -16.41
CA LEU A 470 4.72 24.28 -15.33
C LEU A 470 4.63 22.75 -15.13
N PRO A 471 3.44 22.11 -15.06
CA PRO A 471 3.36 20.65 -14.89
C PRO A 471 3.98 19.87 -16.06
N LEU A 472 3.92 20.41 -17.28
CA LEU A 472 4.53 19.82 -18.46
C LEU A 472 6.06 19.94 -18.42
N LEU A 473 6.58 21.13 -18.07
CA LEU A 473 8.01 21.37 -17.95
C LEU A 473 8.64 20.56 -16.83
N VAL A 474 7.97 20.45 -15.68
CA VAL A 474 8.42 19.56 -14.60
C VAL A 474 8.54 18.13 -15.11
N GLN A 475 7.51 17.60 -15.78
CA GLN A 475 7.49 16.22 -16.24
C GLN A 475 8.51 15.93 -17.36
N GLN A 476 8.66 16.84 -18.33
CA GLN A 476 9.48 16.58 -19.53
C GLN A 476 10.90 17.14 -19.47
N VAL A 477 11.20 18.06 -18.54
CA VAL A 477 12.50 18.74 -18.42
C VAL A 477 13.10 18.53 -17.03
N GLU A 478 12.48 19.03 -15.96
CA GLU A 478 13.10 18.99 -14.61
C GLU A 478 13.29 17.55 -14.12
N GLU A 479 12.28 16.70 -14.23
CA GLU A 479 12.35 15.31 -13.79
C GLU A 479 13.42 14.51 -14.56
N PRO A 480 13.47 14.50 -15.91
CA PRO A 480 14.53 13.79 -16.64
C PRO A 480 15.93 14.34 -16.39
N LEU A 481 16.10 15.66 -16.24
CA LEU A 481 17.41 16.24 -15.92
C LEU A 481 17.88 15.82 -14.53
N ALA A 482 16.99 15.83 -13.53
CA ALA A 482 17.30 15.32 -12.19
C ALA A 482 17.64 13.82 -12.22
N GLU A 483 16.94 13.02 -13.04
CA GLU A 483 17.28 11.61 -13.27
C GLU A 483 18.68 11.45 -13.88
N ILE A 484 19.06 12.28 -14.86
CA ILE A 484 20.41 12.25 -15.45
C ILE A 484 21.48 12.57 -14.41
N GLU A 485 21.27 13.59 -13.57
CA GLU A 485 22.19 13.98 -12.50
C GLU A 485 22.38 12.85 -11.47
N LEU A 486 21.31 12.12 -11.13
CA LEU A 486 21.36 11.04 -10.14
C LEU A 486 22.18 9.82 -10.60
N ARG A 487 22.33 9.57 -11.91
CA ARG A 487 23.03 8.39 -12.45
C ARG A 487 24.45 8.24 -11.89
N GLY A 488 25.20 9.34 -11.80
CA GLY A 488 26.58 9.32 -11.33
C GLY A 488 26.76 9.00 -9.84
N ALA A 489 25.68 9.08 -9.05
CA ALA A 489 25.68 8.83 -7.61
C ALA A 489 25.16 7.41 -7.24
N ILE A 490 24.92 6.55 -8.23
CA ILE A 490 24.43 5.18 -8.00
C ILE A 490 25.63 4.23 -8.04
N PRO A 491 25.94 3.54 -6.93
CA PRO A 491 27.05 2.59 -6.90
C PRO A 491 26.77 1.38 -7.79
N SER A 492 27.83 0.69 -8.22
CA SER A 492 27.76 -0.55 -8.99
C SER A 492 28.37 -1.69 -8.20
N VAL A 493 27.72 -2.87 -8.17
CA VAL A 493 28.22 -4.07 -7.48
C VAL A 493 29.44 -4.65 -8.21
N ALA A 494 29.35 -4.75 -9.54
CA ALA A 494 30.35 -5.35 -10.41
C ALA A 494 30.11 -4.93 -11.86
N ALA A 495 31.12 -5.10 -12.72
CA ALA A 495 30.96 -4.91 -14.16
C ALA A 495 29.92 -5.90 -14.74
N ILE A 496 29.07 -5.42 -15.64
CA ILE A 496 28.10 -6.25 -16.36
C ILE A 496 28.82 -6.88 -17.56
N GLU A 497 29.13 -8.17 -17.47
CA GLU A 497 29.93 -8.90 -18.47
C GLU A 497 29.11 -9.83 -19.36
N ASP A 498 28.01 -10.39 -18.86
CA ASP A 498 27.20 -11.32 -19.62
C ASP A 498 26.62 -10.67 -20.88
N ARG A 499 26.74 -11.35 -22.02
CA ARG A 499 26.31 -10.82 -23.31
C ARG A 499 24.80 -10.53 -23.34
N VAL A 500 23.97 -11.42 -22.81
CA VAL A 500 22.50 -11.23 -22.81
C VAL A 500 22.15 -10.09 -21.87
N SER A 501 22.77 -10.02 -20.69
CA SER A 501 22.60 -8.88 -19.79
C SER A 501 23.01 -7.55 -20.41
N ARG A 502 24.09 -7.51 -21.21
CA ARG A 502 24.50 -6.30 -21.97
C ARG A 502 23.51 -5.94 -23.06
N GLU A 503 22.98 -6.92 -23.78
CA GLU A 503 21.94 -6.70 -24.78
C GLU A 503 20.68 -6.11 -24.11
N VAL A 504 20.19 -6.69 -23.02
CA VAL A 504 19.06 -6.17 -22.22
C VAL A 504 19.35 -4.77 -21.67
N LEU A 505 20.55 -4.53 -21.11
CA LEU A 505 20.99 -3.23 -20.62
C LEU A 505 20.87 -2.14 -21.70
N LEU A 506 21.37 -2.40 -22.91
CA LEU A 506 21.31 -1.44 -24.02
C LEU A 506 19.87 -1.06 -24.41
N HIS A 507 18.90 -1.96 -24.17
CA HIS A 507 17.49 -1.64 -24.40
C HIS A 507 16.95 -0.70 -23.31
N TYR A 508 17.25 -0.97 -22.03
CA TYR A 508 16.72 -0.23 -20.89
C TYR A 508 17.48 1.06 -20.55
N GLU A 509 18.67 1.31 -21.11
CA GLU A 509 19.39 2.58 -20.95
C GLU A 509 18.80 3.73 -21.78
N GLN A 510 18.01 3.40 -22.82
CA GLN A 510 17.41 4.40 -23.71
C GLN A 510 16.34 5.23 -22.99
N ASN A 511 15.54 4.60 -22.13
CA ASN A 511 14.52 5.22 -21.28
C ASN A 511 14.37 4.43 -19.99
N PRO A 512 14.12 5.08 -18.84
CA PRO A 512 13.77 4.37 -17.61
C PRO A 512 12.53 3.48 -17.83
N TYR A 513 12.58 2.23 -17.34
CA TYR A 513 11.56 1.22 -17.64
C TYR A 513 11.23 0.33 -16.42
N PRO A 514 9.94 0.08 -16.10
CA PRO A 514 8.71 0.70 -16.65
C PRO A 514 8.41 2.05 -15.97
N ARG A 515 7.87 3.07 -16.66
CA ARG A 515 7.51 4.34 -15.98
C ARG A 515 6.12 4.26 -15.35
N TRP A 516 5.96 4.85 -14.17
CA TRP A 516 4.68 4.83 -13.44
C TRP A 516 4.41 6.15 -12.72
N LYS A 517 3.15 6.55 -12.67
CA LYS A 517 2.77 7.82 -12.06
C LYS A 517 2.52 7.68 -10.56
N ASP A 518 1.58 6.81 -10.22
CA ASP A 518 1.10 6.59 -8.86
C ASP A 518 1.49 5.20 -8.35
N LEU A 519 1.64 5.10 -7.04
CA LEU A 519 1.90 3.85 -6.34
C LEU A 519 0.64 3.43 -5.58
N PRO A 520 0.18 2.17 -5.70
CA PRO A 520 -0.89 1.65 -4.85
C PRO A 520 -0.36 1.48 -3.42
N LEU A 521 -0.51 2.53 -2.60
CA LEU A 521 -0.26 2.48 -1.17
C LEU A 521 -1.55 2.02 -0.49
N THR A 522 -1.70 0.72 -0.29
CA THR A 522 -2.85 0.16 0.43
C THR A 522 -2.42 -0.45 1.76
N GLY A 523 -3.10 -0.04 2.83
CA GLY A 523 -2.83 -0.49 4.20
C GLY A 523 -1.71 0.27 4.92
N SER A 524 -1.74 0.19 6.25
CA SER A 524 -0.70 0.75 7.11
C SER A 524 0.56 -0.11 7.09
N ALA A 525 1.71 0.52 7.34
CA ALA A 525 2.96 -0.19 7.58
C ALA A 525 2.77 -1.19 8.73
N ALA A 526 3.19 -2.43 8.52
CA ALA A 526 3.04 -3.51 9.49
C ALA A 526 4.40 -4.16 9.76
N SER A 527 4.51 -4.84 10.90
CA SER A 527 5.68 -5.69 11.16
C SER A 527 5.76 -6.81 10.12
N PHE A 528 6.98 -7.30 9.88
CA PHE A 528 7.22 -8.40 8.92
C PHE A 528 6.33 -9.61 9.21
N THR A 529 6.25 -10.01 10.47
CA THR A 529 5.38 -11.11 10.95
C THR A 529 3.90 -10.85 10.65
N ALA A 530 3.38 -9.66 10.98
CA ALA A 530 1.98 -9.34 10.75
C ALA A 530 1.64 -9.36 9.25
N LYS A 531 2.56 -8.89 8.41
CA LYS A 531 2.36 -8.90 6.96
C LYS A 531 2.42 -10.31 6.38
N LEU A 532 3.29 -11.18 6.86
CA LEU A 532 3.30 -12.59 6.46
C LEU A 532 2.01 -13.31 6.86
N ARG A 533 1.47 -13.08 8.07
CA ARG A 533 0.18 -13.67 8.49
C ARG A 533 -1.00 -13.28 7.60
N THR A 534 -1.01 -12.02 7.12
CA THR A 534 -2.09 -11.54 6.25
C THR A 534 -1.90 -12.01 4.79
N THR A 535 -0.67 -12.03 4.31
CA THR A 535 -0.33 -12.41 2.93
C THR A 535 -0.39 -13.93 2.71
N LEU A 536 0.04 -14.70 3.72
CA LEU A 536 0.18 -16.16 3.69
C LEU A 536 -0.56 -16.78 4.89
N PRO A 537 -1.91 -16.68 4.94
CA PRO A 537 -2.69 -17.07 6.11
C PRO A 537 -2.68 -18.57 6.43
N SER A 538 -2.22 -19.39 5.48
CA SER A 538 -2.14 -20.85 5.62
C SER A 538 -0.78 -21.32 6.14
N LEU A 539 0.21 -20.42 6.22
CA LEU A 539 1.54 -20.72 6.73
C LEU A 539 1.51 -20.66 8.26
N SER A 540 1.85 -21.78 8.91
CA SER A 540 2.18 -21.74 10.34
C SER A 540 3.50 -21.00 10.53
N LEU A 541 3.49 -19.99 11.39
CA LEU A 541 4.69 -19.25 11.79
C LEU A 541 5.29 -19.77 13.10
N GLU A 542 4.72 -20.82 13.69
CA GLU A 542 5.25 -21.43 14.90
C GLU A 542 6.66 -22.00 14.66
N GLY A 543 7.59 -21.70 15.57
CA GLY A 543 8.99 -22.12 15.46
C GLY A 543 9.84 -21.33 14.46
N LEU A 544 9.26 -20.37 13.71
CA LEU A 544 10.04 -19.48 12.84
C LEU A 544 10.61 -18.31 13.64
N THR A 545 11.91 -18.02 13.46
CA THR A 545 12.54 -16.81 14.00
C THR A 545 12.45 -15.69 12.97
N LEU A 546 11.48 -14.79 13.13
CA LEU A 546 11.25 -13.68 12.20
C LEU A 546 11.88 -12.37 12.72
N PRO A 547 12.57 -11.59 11.87
CA PRO A 547 13.22 -10.35 12.31
C PRO A 547 12.21 -9.24 12.57
N SER A 548 12.51 -8.38 13.55
CA SER A 548 11.81 -7.10 13.73
C SER A 548 12.20 -6.08 12.65
N THR A 549 13.42 -6.17 12.11
CA THR A 549 13.96 -5.34 11.03
C THR A 549 14.42 -6.22 9.87
N PRO A 550 13.54 -6.55 8.91
CA PRO A 550 13.88 -7.48 7.82
C PRO A 550 14.88 -6.86 6.83
N GLU A 551 15.89 -7.65 6.43
CA GLU A 551 16.72 -7.40 5.25
C GLU A 551 15.98 -7.88 4.01
N ILE A 552 15.69 -6.98 3.07
CA ILE A 552 14.94 -7.32 1.85
C ILE A 552 15.77 -6.98 0.61
N LEU A 553 15.87 -7.93 -0.31
CA LEU A 553 16.43 -7.71 -1.65
C LEU A 553 15.29 -7.62 -2.66
N VAL A 554 15.25 -6.55 -3.44
CA VAL A 554 14.41 -6.46 -4.64
C VAL A 554 15.35 -6.55 -5.85
N ALA A 555 15.46 -7.76 -6.40
CA ALA A 555 16.37 -8.07 -7.50
C ALA A 555 15.65 -7.86 -8.84
N GLY A 556 16.20 -6.98 -9.68
CA GLY A 556 15.52 -6.54 -10.90
C GLY A 556 14.45 -5.50 -10.61
N CYS A 557 14.76 -4.50 -9.80
CA CYS A 557 13.76 -3.55 -9.31
C CYS A 557 13.23 -2.59 -10.39
N GLY A 558 13.80 -2.57 -11.60
CA GLY A 558 13.44 -1.63 -12.65
C GLY A 558 13.47 -0.19 -12.16
N THR A 559 12.35 0.50 -12.32
CA THR A 559 12.11 1.88 -11.83
C THR A 559 11.68 1.98 -10.38
N GLY A 560 11.85 0.91 -9.59
CA GLY A 560 11.73 0.91 -8.13
C GLY A 560 10.32 0.88 -7.58
N ARG A 561 9.30 0.54 -8.39
CA ARG A 561 7.90 0.50 -7.93
C ARG A 561 7.74 -0.47 -6.76
N GLU A 562 8.18 -1.70 -6.93
CA GLU A 562 8.12 -2.78 -5.93
C GLU A 562 9.00 -2.45 -4.72
N ALA A 563 10.18 -1.88 -4.94
CA ALA A 563 11.09 -1.47 -3.86
C ALA A 563 10.46 -0.40 -2.96
N ILE A 564 9.86 0.63 -3.54
CA ILE A 564 9.19 1.70 -2.78
C ILE A 564 7.94 1.15 -2.08
N GLN A 565 7.16 0.28 -2.73
CA GLN A 565 5.99 -0.33 -2.11
C GLN A 565 6.38 -1.20 -0.91
N THR A 566 7.42 -2.02 -1.07
CA THR A 566 8.01 -2.85 0.00
C THR A 566 8.45 -1.98 1.19
N SER A 567 9.06 -0.82 0.92
CA SER A 567 9.53 0.12 1.95
C SER A 567 8.41 0.72 2.79
N LYS A 568 7.20 0.82 2.24
CA LYS A 568 6.01 1.33 2.91
C LYS A 568 5.20 0.26 3.62
N ILE A 569 5.28 -0.98 3.14
CA ILE A 569 4.54 -2.11 3.70
C ILE A 569 5.22 -2.67 4.95
N TYR A 570 6.55 -2.82 4.93
CA TYR A 570 7.30 -3.45 6.02
C TYR A 570 7.97 -2.41 6.92
N SER A 571 7.44 -2.26 8.13
CA SER A 571 8.01 -1.37 9.13
C SER A 571 9.44 -1.79 9.50
N GLY A 572 10.36 -0.82 9.56
CA GLY A 572 11.76 -1.05 9.94
C GLY A 572 12.60 -1.85 8.93
N ALA A 573 12.09 -2.12 7.73
CA ALA A 573 12.82 -2.87 6.71
C ALA A 573 14.03 -2.10 6.16
N ARG A 574 15.12 -2.81 5.88
CA ARG A 574 16.26 -2.30 5.10
C ARG A 574 16.25 -2.97 3.73
N ILE A 575 16.15 -2.17 2.68
CA ILE A 575 15.94 -2.67 1.31
C ILE A 575 17.18 -2.42 0.48
N LEU A 576 17.68 -3.46 -0.17
CA LEU A 576 18.61 -3.35 -1.28
C LEU A 576 17.82 -3.55 -2.59
N ALA A 577 17.79 -2.53 -3.44
CA ALA A 577 17.12 -2.58 -4.74
C ALA A 577 18.17 -2.57 -5.84
N VAL A 578 18.17 -3.62 -6.65
CA VAL A 578 19.20 -3.84 -7.69
C VAL A 578 18.56 -3.89 -9.06
N ASP A 579 19.14 -3.19 -10.02
CA ASP A 579 18.79 -3.32 -11.44
C ASP A 579 20.03 -3.15 -12.34
N LEU A 580 19.93 -3.60 -13.59
CA LEU A 580 20.99 -3.43 -14.59
C LEU A 580 21.08 -1.98 -15.07
N SER A 581 19.95 -1.30 -15.24
CA SER A 581 19.85 0.02 -15.90
C SER A 581 20.02 1.18 -14.92
N LEU A 582 21.02 2.03 -15.15
CA LEU A 582 21.20 3.28 -14.43
C LEU A 582 20.07 4.27 -14.73
N ALA A 583 19.52 4.25 -15.95
CA ALA A 583 18.36 5.06 -16.29
C ALA A 583 17.15 4.69 -15.40
N SER A 584 16.86 3.40 -15.23
CA SER A 584 15.77 2.91 -14.39
C SER A 584 16.04 3.17 -12.90
N LEU A 585 17.26 2.94 -12.42
CA LEU A 585 17.62 3.20 -11.01
C LEU A 585 17.61 4.69 -10.66
N ALA A 586 17.99 5.57 -11.58
CA ALA A 586 17.93 7.00 -11.35
C ALA A 586 16.50 7.51 -11.23
N TYR A 587 15.60 7.00 -12.07
CA TYR A 587 14.17 7.20 -11.93
C TYR A 587 13.67 6.69 -10.58
N ALA A 588 14.05 5.47 -10.21
CA ALA A 588 13.68 4.85 -8.94
C ALA A 588 14.12 5.70 -7.73
N LYS A 589 15.36 6.20 -7.75
CA LYS A 589 15.92 7.04 -6.69
C LYS A 589 15.20 8.39 -6.56
N ARG A 590 14.84 9.03 -7.68
CA ARG A 590 14.03 10.26 -7.67
C ARG A 590 12.64 9.99 -7.08
N LYS A 591 11.97 8.93 -7.52
CA LYS A 591 10.66 8.52 -7.00
C LYS A 591 10.72 8.16 -5.52
N ALA A 592 11.74 7.46 -5.07
CA ALA A 592 11.93 7.15 -3.64
C ALA A 592 12.01 8.43 -2.79
N GLY A 593 12.66 9.49 -3.30
CA GLY A 593 12.64 10.81 -2.67
C GLY A 593 11.23 11.41 -2.57
N GLN A 594 10.44 11.34 -3.65
CA GLN A 594 9.05 11.81 -3.68
C GLN A 594 8.17 11.08 -2.65
N TYR A 595 8.38 9.77 -2.47
CA TYR A 595 7.64 8.96 -1.49
C TYR A 595 8.29 8.91 -0.11
N GLN A 596 9.38 9.67 0.15
CA GLN A 596 10.11 9.63 1.43
C GLN A 596 10.51 8.20 1.84
N ALA A 597 11.02 7.41 0.88
CA ALA A 597 11.47 6.04 1.06
C ALA A 597 13.00 6.02 1.25
N ALA A 598 13.48 6.51 2.40
CA ALA A 598 14.90 6.67 2.68
C ALA A 598 15.62 5.36 3.06
N ASN A 599 14.87 4.27 3.28
CA ASN A 599 15.37 2.96 3.70
C ASN A 599 15.70 2.02 2.52
N ILE A 600 15.95 2.59 1.33
CA ILE A 600 16.27 1.84 0.11
C ILE A 600 17.65 2.23 -0.40
N ASP A 601 18.55 1.25 -0.49
CA ASP A 601 19.82 1.36 -1.19
C ASP A 601 19.62 0.93 -2.66
N PHE A 602 19.75 1.86 -3.60
CA PHE A 602 19.73 1.55 -5.04
C PHE A 602 21.14 1.28 -5.55
N VAL A 603 21.34 0.13 -6.21
CA VAL A 603 22.66 -0.29 -6.71
C VAL A 603 22.53 -0.87 -8.12
N GLN A 604 23.46 -0.52 -9.00
CA GLN A 604 23.56 -1.14 -10.31
C GLN A 604 24.20 -2.53 -10.20
N GLY A 605 23.59 -3.55 -10.78
CA GLY A 605 24.16 -4.89 -10.77
C GLY A 605 23.42 -5.87 -11.67
N ASP A 606 24.14 -6.92 -12.08
CA ASP A 606 23.57 -8.09 -12.74
C ASP A 606 23.21 -9.13 -11.67
N ILE A 607 22.02 -9.74 -11.76
CA ILE A 607 21.60 -10.82 -10.86
C ILE A 607 22.66 -11.92 -10.80
N LEU A 608 23.32 -12.23 -11.92
CA LEU A 608 24.35 -13.28 -12.00
C LEU A 608 25.61 -12.97 -11.17
N THR A 609 25.88 -11.69 -10.87
CA THR A 609 27.07 -11.28 -10.11
C THR A 609 26.77 -10.97 -8.64
N LEU A 610 25.51 -11.01 -8.20
CA LEU A 610 25.12 -10.67 -6.82
C LEU A 610 25.65 -11.63 -5.75
N SER A 611 26.20 -12.79 -6.14
CA SER A 611 26.92 -13.67 -5.21
C SER A 611 28.11 -12.99 -4.53
N SER A 612 28.65 -11.91 -5.09
CA SER A 612 29.72 -11.10 -4.48
C SER A 612 29.24 -10.20 -3.33
N LEU A 613 27.93 -10.07 -3.11
CA LEU A 613 27.40 -9.28 -2.00
C LEU A 613 27.73 -9.96 -0.66
N ASP A 614 28.35 -9.20 0.25
CA ASP A 614 28.54 -9.60 1.65
C ASP A 614 27.28 -9.33 2.50
N ARG A 615 26.12 -9.74 1.98
CA ARG A 615 24.80 -9.57 2.62
C ARG A 615 23.95 -10.83 2.44
N ARG A 616 22.99 -11.02 3.34
CA ARG A 616 21.97 -12.09 3.28
C ARG A 616 20.60 -11.51 3.64
N PHE A 617 19.55 -12.03 3.03
CA PHE A 617 18.22 -11.43 3.07
C PHE A 617 17.17 -12.36 3.70
N ASP A 618 16.24 -11.79 4.46
CA ASP A 618 15.08 -12.48 5.03
C ASP A 618 13.98 -12.67 3.99
N LEU A 619 13.87 -11.72 3.05
CA LEU A 619 12.98 -11.76 1.89
C LEU A 619 13.72 -11.37 0.62
N ILE A 620 13.53 -12.12 -0.45
CA ILE A 620 13.96 -11.74 -1.81
C ILE A 620 12.73 -11.64 -2.71
N GLU A 621 12.49 -10.46 -3.26
CA GLU A 621 11.51 -10.25 -4.33
C GLU A 621 12.23 -10.17 -5.68
N CYS A 622 11.78 -10.95 -6.66
CA CYS A 622 12.30 -10.90 -8.01
C CYS A 622 11.17 -11.08 -9.03
N SER A 623 10.73 -9.96 -9.59
CA SER A 623 9.71 -9.89 -10.62
C SER A 623 10.28 -9.19 -11.85
N GLY A 624 10.19 -9.82 -13.03
CA GLY A 624 10.55 -9.16 -14.29
C GLY A 624 11.97 -9.37 -14.81
N VAL A 625 12.80 -10.24 -14.21
CA VAL A 625 14.19 -10.43 -14.70
C VAL A 625 14.58 -11.89 -14.93
N LEU A 626 14.21 -12.82 -14.04
CA LEU A 626 14.67 -14.22 -14.15
C LEU A 626 14.33 -14.85 -15.51
N HIS A 627 13.15 -14.55 -16.07
CA HIS A 627 12.71 -15.08 -17.35
C HIS A 627 13.36 -14.41 -18.58
N HIS A 628 14.21 -13.39 -18.39
CA HIS A 628 14.99 -12.76 -19.45
C HIS A 628 16.47 -13.18 -19.45
N LEU A 629 16.90 -13.90 -18.42
CA LEU A 629 18.24 -14.49 -18.37
C LEU A 629 18.37 -15.63 -19.37
N ARG A 630 19.58 -15.85 -19.90
CA ARG A 630 19.88 -17.01 -20.76
C ARG A 630 19.62 -18.35 -20.07
N ASP A 631 19.94 -18.41 -18.77
CA ASP A 631 19.61 -19.52 -17.88
C ASP A 631 18.92 -18.96 -16.63
N PRO A 632 17.57 -18.96 -16.61
CA PRO A 632 16.79 -18.53 -15.45
C PRO A 632 17.16 -19.27 -14.17
N ARG A 633 17.57 -20.55 -14.25
CA ARG A 633 17.90 -21.36 -13.07
C ARG A 633 19.21 -20.90 -12.43
N ALA A 634 20.20 -20.49 -13.22
CA ALA A 634 21.45 -19.94 -12.71
C ALA A 634 21.21 -18.65 -11.90
N GLY A 635 20.41 -17.71 -12.43
CA GLY A 635 20.04 -16.50 -11.68
C GLY A 635 19.29 -16.82 -10.40
N TRP A 636 18.36 -17.77 -10.44
CA TRP A 636 17.61 -18.19 -9.26
C TRP A 636 18.51 -18.83 -8.20
N GLN A 637 19.51 -19.62 -8.59
CA GLN A 637 20.50 -20.17 -7.67
C GLN A 637 21.33 -19.09 -6.98
N VAL A 638 21.72 -18.02 -7.69
CA VAL A 638 22.41 -16.88 -7.07
C VAL A 638 21.53 -16.25 -5.99
N LEU A 639 20.26 -15.97 -6.31
CA LEU A 639 19.32 -15.40 -5.35
C LEU A 639 19.10 -16.33 -4.14
N LEU A 640 18.96 -17.64 -4.36
CA LEU A 640 18.84 -18.61 -3.28
C LEU A 640 20.07 -18.64 -2.36
N GLY A 641 21.28 -18.44 -2.92
CA GLY A 641 22.52 -18.33 -2.16
C GLY A 641 22.55 -17.12 -1.23
N LEU A 642 21.82 -16.05 -1.57
CA LEU A 642 21.69 -14.82 -0.78
C LEU A 642 20.56 -14.88 0.26
N LEU A 643 19.64 -15.85 0.15
CA LEU A 643 18.52 -16.01 1.06
C LEU A 643 18.96 -16.66 2.37
N LYS A 644 18.56 -16.11 3.51
CA LYS A 644 18.82 -16.72 4.83
C LYS A 644 18.08 -18.06 4.97
N PRO A 645 18.53 -18.96 5.88
CA PRO A 645 17.74 -20.13 6.28
C PRO A 645 16.32 -19.72 6.71
N GLN A 646 15.31 -20.49 6.32
CA GLN A 646 13.89 -20.16 6.56
C GLN A 646 13.38 -18.86 5.90
N GLY A 647 14.20 -18.19 5.09
CA GLY A 647 13.82 -16.97 4.38
C GLY A 647 12.77 -17.20 3.30
N PHE A 648 12.17 -16.10 2.85
CA PHE A 648 11.07 -16.08 1.89
C PHE A 648 11.51 -15.56 0.53
N MET A 649 10.89 -16.08 -0.54
CA MET A 649 11.03 -15.51 -1.89
C MET A 649 9.66 -15.22 -2.47
N LYS A 650 9.57 -14.10 -3.19
CA LYS A 650 8.43 -13.78 -4.04
C LYS A 650 8.92 -13.67 -5.47
N ILE A 651 8.46 -14.57 -6.33
CA ILE A 651 8.95 -14.72 -7.70
C ILE A 651 7.82 -14.49 -8.70
N ALA A 652 8.14 -13.83 -9.83
CA ALA A 652 7.22 -13.69 -10.95
C ALA A 652 7.81 -14.22 -12.28
N LEU A 653 7.05 -15.08 -12.97
CA LEU A 653 7.44 -15.73 -14.23
C LEU A 653 6.27 -15.77 -15.22
N TYR A 654 6.55 -15.78 -16.53
CA TYR A 654 5.51 -15.83 -17.54
C TYR A 654 4.96 -17.24 -17.78
N SER A 655 3.63 -17.34 -17.91
CA SER A 655 2.91 -18.57 -18.30
C SER A 655 3.05 -18.85 -19.80
N GLU A 656 3.33 -20.10 -20.16
CA GLU A 656 3.30 -20.58 -21.55
C GLU A 656 1.91 -20.46 -22.15
N LEU A 657 0.86 -20.81 -21.40
CA LEU A 657 -0.53 -20.79 -21.87
C LEU A 657 -1.05 -19.36 -22.02
N ALA A 658 -0.79 -18.50 -21.04
CA ALA A 658 -1.32 -17.14 -21.07
C ALA A 658 -0.56 -16.23 -22.05
N ARG A 659 0.69 -16.58 -22.44
CA ARG A 659 1.50 -15.81 -23.40
C ARG A 659 1.21 -16.09 -24.89
N GLN A 660 0.24 -16.95 -25.23
CA GLN A 660 -0.05 -17.26 -26.65
C GLN A 660 -0.37 -16.03 -27.53
N PRO A 661 -1.05 -14.97 -27.06
CA PRO A 661 -1.19 -13.74 -27.84
C PRO A 661 0.14 -13.10 -28.22
N VAL A 662 1.12 -13.09 -27.31
CA VAL A 662 2.47 -12.56 -27.54
C VAL A 662 3.20 -13.39 -28.61
N VAL A 663 3.08 -14.72 -28.53
CA VAL A 663 3.64 -15.64 -29.53
C VAL A 663 3.07 -15.38 -30.91
N ALA A 664 1.76 -15.17 -31.01
CA ALA A 664 1.10 -14.86 -32.28
C ALA A 664 1.63 -13.56 -32.90
N VAL A 665 1.84 -12.51 -32.09
CA VAL A 665 2.44 -11.25 -32.55
C VAL A 665 3.90 -11.43 -32.96
N ARG A 666 4.71 -12.17 -32.19
CA ARG A 666 6.11 -12.45 -32.54
C ARG A 666 6.22 -13.23 -33.86
N ASN A 667 5.31 -14.17 -34.12
CA ASN A 667 5.23 -14.86 -35.41
C ASN A 667 4.84 -13.91 -36.55
N LEU A 668 3.94 -12.94 -36.31
CA LEU A 668 3.64 -11.89 -37.28
C LEU A 668 4.87 -11.02 -37.57
N ILE A 669 5.57 -10.56 -36.53
CA ILE A 669 6.82 -9.78 -36.63
C ILE A 669 7.86 -10.53 -37.46
N ALA A 670 8.11 -11.80 -37.15
CA ALA A 670 9.07 -12.62 -37.88
C ALA A 670 8.70 -12.80 -39.36
N ARG A 671 7.42 -13.00 -39.68
CA ARG A 671 6.93 -13.12 -41.07
C ARG A 671 7.03 -11.81 -41.85
N LYS A 672 6.85 -10.67 -41.18
CA LYS A 672 6.85 -9.33 -41.79
C LYS A 672 8.22 -8.67 -41.80
N GLY A 673 9.15 -9.15 -40.98
CA GLY A 673 10.51 -8.62 -40.88
C GLY A 673 10.63 -7.34 -40.03
N TYR A 674 9.65 -7.05 -39.18
CA TYR A 674 9.69 -5.86 -38.32
C TYR A 674 10.89 -5.88 -37.36
N GLN A 675 11.51 -4.73 -37.18
CA GLN A 675 12.62 -4.45 -36.29
C GLN A 675 12.15 -3.73 -35.03
N PRO A 676 12.89 -3.82 -33.90
CA PRO A 676 12.54 -3.16 -32.64
C PRO A 676 12.78 -1.63 -32.66
N THR A 677 12.69 -0.97 -33.81
CA THR A 677 12.84 0.49 -33.92
C THR A 677 11.52 1.19 -33.56
N PRO A 678 11.54 2.41 -32.99
CA PRO A 678 10.33 3.14 -32.65
C PRO A 678 9.34 3.28 -33.83
N GLN A 679 9.83 3.45 -35.04
CA GLN A 679 8.99 3.60 -36.22
C GLN A 679 8.30 2.28 -36.60
N GLU A 680 9.06 1.19 -36.64
CA GLU A 680 8.52 -0.12 -37.01
C GLU A 680 7.61 -0.69 -35.92
N ILE A 681 7.85 -0.38 -34.64
CA ILE A 681 6.92 -0.68 -33.55
C ILE A 681 5.57 0.01 -33.81
N ARG A 682 5.57 1.30 -34.15
CA ARG A 682 4.34 2.05 -34.48
C ARG A 682 3.61 1.42 -35.66
N GLU A 683 4.33 1.06 -36.71
CA GLU A 683 3.76 0.42 -37.91
C GLU A 683 3.16 -0.95 -37.60
N CYS A 684 3.90 -1.79 -36.86
CA CYS A 684 3.44 -3.11 -36.41
C CYS A 684 2.16 -2.99 -35.58
N ARG A 685 2.09 -2.03 -34.64
CA ARG A 685 0.86 -1.77 -33.86
C ARG A 685 -0.33 -1.42 -34.74
N GLN A 686 -0.12 -0.57 -35.74
CA GLN A 686 -1.19 -0.21 -36.68
C GLN A 686 -1.65 -1.40 -37.53
N GLU A 687 -0.76 -2.35 -37.86
CA GLU A 687 -1.16 -3.61 -38.49
C GLU A 687 -2.01 -4.46 -37.53
N ILE A 688 -1.58 -4.61 -36.28
CA ILE A 688 -2.32 -5.35 -35.24
C ILE A 688 -3.73 -4.77 -35.01
N PHE A 689 -3.86 -3.44 -34.95
CA PHE A 689 -5.17 -2.77 -34.84
C PHE A 689 -6.10 -3.02 -36.04
N ARG A 690 -5.60 -3.48 -37.18
CA ARG A 690 -6.40 -3.79 -38.38
C ARG A 690 -6.73 -5.28 -38.52
N LEU A 691 -6.13 -6.15 -37.71
CA LEU A 691 -6.43 -7.59 -37.73
C LEU A 691 -7.90 -7.86 -37.37
N PRO A 692 -8.49 -8.98 -37.79
CA PRO A 692 -9.82 -9.37 -37.35
C PRO A 692 -9.94 -9.47 -35.80
N PRO A 693 -11.10 -9.16 -35.19
CA PRO A 693 -11.34 -9.26 -33.75
C PRO A 693 -10.96 -10.61 -33.10
N ASP A 694 -11.10 -11.69 -33.86
CA ASP A 694 -10.82 -13.08 -33.47
C ASP A 694 -9.37 -13.53 -33.71
N ASP A 695 -8.54 -12.70 -34.35
CA ASP A 695 -7.13 -13.01 -34.58
C ASP A 695 -6.37 -13.11 -33.25
N PRO A 696 -5.63 -14.21 -32.97
CA PRO A 696 -4.87 -14.38 -31.74
C PRO A 696 -3.88 -13.24 -31.46
N ALA A 697 -3.27 -12.64 -32.49
CA ALA A 697 -2.33 -11.53 -32.32
C ALA A 697 -3.04 -10.23 -31.94
N ARG A 698 -4.31 -10.05 -32.31
CA ARG A 698 -5.09 -8.87 -31.91
C ARG A 698 -5.43 -8.86 -30.43
N LYS A 699 -5.48 -10.03 -29.77
CA LYS A 699 -5.75 -10.13 -28.33
C LYS A 699 -4.76 -9.32 -27.48
N ILE A 700 -3.55 -9.03 -27.99
CA ILE A 700 -2.55 -8.21 -27.30
C ILE A 700 -3.05 -6.78 -27.00
N VAL A 701 -4.02 -6.28 -27.75
CA VAL A 701 -4.56 -4.91 -27.65
C VAL A 701 -5.20 -4.64 -26.28
N ILE A 702 -5.58 -5.66 -25.52
CA ILE A 702 -6.13 -5.47 -24.16
C ILE A 702 -5.03 -5.19 -23.13
N LEU A 703 -3.77 -5.49 -23.44
CA LEU A 703 -2.66 -5.35 -22.50
C LEU A 703 -2.20 -3.90 -22.44
N LYS A 704 -2.07 -3.38 -21.21
CA LYS A 704 -1.58 -2.01 -20.96
C LYS A 704 -0.22 -1.76 -21.61
N ASP A 705 0.68 -2.73 -21.52
CA ASP A 705 2.03 -2.70 -22.08
C ASP A 705 2.03 -2.42 -23.59
N PHE A 706 0.93 -2.76 -24.28
CA PHE A 706 0.73 -2.41 -25.68
C PHE A 706 0.42 -0.94 -25.89
N TYR A 707 0.54 -0.02 -24.93
CA TYR A 707 0.23 1.42 -25.11
C TYR A 707 1.36 2.35 -24.71
N THR A 708 2.57 1.84 -24.68
CA THR A 708 3.77 2.53 -24.20
C THR A 708 4.94 2.04 -25.04
N MET A 709 5.86 2.91 -25.46
CA MET A 709 6.90 2.51 -26.43
C MET A 709 7.81 1.42 -25.88
N SER A 710 8.35 1.59 -24.67
CA SER A 710 9.31 0.64 -24.10
C SER A 710 8.61 -0.64 -23.64
N GLU A 711 7.41 -0.55 -23.05
CA GLU A 711 6.61 -1.73 -22.67
C GLU A 711 6.14 -2.52 -23.89
N CYS A 712 5.76 -1.85 -24.98
CA CYS A 712 5.35 -2.54 -26.20
C CYS A 712 6.54 -3.25 -26.85
N ARG A 713 7.72 -2.60 -26.88
CA ARG A 713 8.96 -3.23 -27.35
C ARG A 713 9.31 -4.48 -26.53
N ASP A 714 9.27 -4.36 -25.21
CA ASP A 714 9.55 -5.49 -24.30
C ASP A 714 8.53 -6.63 -24.52
N LEU A 715 7.24 -6.29 -24.59
CA LEU A 715 6.18 -7.27 -24.82
C LEU A 715 6.36 -8.07 -26.11
N ILE A 716 6.54 -7.42 -27.26
CA ILE A 716 6.43 -8.10 -28.58
C ILE A 716 7.74 -8.23 -29.36
N PHE A 717 8.83 -7.56 -28.95
CA PHE A 717 10.15 -7.63 -29.61
C PHE A 717 11.28 -8.17 -28.72
N HIS A 718 11.03 -8.55 -27.47
CA HIS A 718 12.09 -9.05 -26.59
C HIS A 718 12.75 -10.33 -27.12
N GLY A 719 14.08 -10.29 -27.27
CA GLY A 719 14.86 -11.36 -27.90
C GLY A 719 15.10 -12.59 -27.02
N MET A 720 14.91 -12.47 -25.70
CA MET A 720 15.10 -13.56 -24.73
C MET A 720 13.98 -13.60 -23.69
N GLU A 721 12.92 -14.36 -23.92
CA GLU A 721 11.83 -14.52 -22.94
C GLU A 721 11.53 -16.00 -22.73
N HIS A 722 11.77 -16.48 -21.53
CA HIS A 722 11.39 -17.80 -21.08
C HIS A 722 9.94 -17.80 -20.60
N ARG A 723 9.21 -18.80 -21.04
CA ARG A 723 7.83 -19.10 -20.62
C ARG A 723 7.84 -20.44 -19.91
N PHE A 724 7.01 -20.57 -18.90
CA PHE A 724 6.99 -21.73 -18.01
C PHE A 724 5.61 -22.36 -17.99
N THR A 725 5.58 -23.65 -17.73
CA THR A 725 4.37 -24.37 -17.34
C THR A 725 4.43 -24.65 -15.83
N ILE A 726 3.28 -24.77 -15.18
CA ILE A 726 3.24 -25.10 -13.74
C ILE A 726 4.00 -26.41 -13.40
N PRO A 727 3.95 -27.49 -14.20
CA PRO A 727 4.79 -28.67 -13.99
C PRO A 727 6.30 -28.36 -14.01
N GLN A 728 6.78 -27.51 -14.93
CA GLN A 728 8.19 -27.09 -14.92
C GLN A 728 8.53 -26.28 -13.67
N LEU A 729 7.63 -25.40 -13.20
CA LEU A 729 7.83 -24.66 -11.95
C LEU A 729 7.96 -25.62 -10.76
N ARG A 730 7.09 -26.63 -10.67
CA ARG A 730 7.16 -27.67 -9.64
C ARG A 730 8.53 -28.33 -9.61
N ASP A 731 9.05 -28.73 -10.76
CA ASP A 731 10.33 -29.44 -10.86
C ASP A 731 11.52 -28.52 -10.51
N ILE A 732 11.47 -27.23 -10.88
CA ILE A 732 12.47 -26.22 -10.49
C ILE A 732 12.45 -25.98 -8.98
N ILE A 733 11.27 -25.76 -8.40
CA ILE A 733 11.08 -25.50 -6.97
C ILE A 733 11.61 -26.69 -6.15
N ALA A 734 11.23 -27.91 -6.53
CA ALA A 734 11.72 -29.13 -5.88
C ALA A 734 13.25 -29.28 -6.02
N GLY A 735 13.79 -29.05 -7.23
CA GLY A 735 15.23 -29.12 -7.51
C GLY A 735 16.08 -28.05 -6.82
N LEU A 736 15.45 -26.99 -6.27
CA LEU A 736 16.09 -25.96 -5.45
C LEU A 736 15.86 -26.18 -3.95
N GLY A 737 15.11 -27.20 -3.55
CA GLY A 737 14.78 -27.46 -2.14
C GLY A 737 13.88 -26.39 -1.51
N LEU A 738 13.03 -25.76 -2.31
CA LEU A 738 12.11 -24.71 -1.88
C LEU A 738 10.71 -25.29 -1.63
N VAL A 739 9.98 -24.68 -0.70
CA VAL A 739 8.58 -25.01 -0.39
C VAL A 739 7.68 -23.98 -1.05
N PHE A 740 6.71 -24.42 -1.85
CA PHE A 740 5.68 -23.57 -2.45
C PHE A 740 4.64 -23.12 -1.42
N LEU A 741 4.33 -21.83 -1.37
CA LEU A 741 3.41 -21.24 -0.39
C LEU A 741 2.13 -20.65 -1.02
N GLY A 742 1.97 -20.75 -2.34
CA GLY A 742 0.77 -20.29 -3.05
C GLY A 742 1.03 -19.18 -4.07
N PHE A 743 0.11 -19.06 -5.03
CA PHE A 743 0.05 -17.94 -5.97
C PHE A 743 -0.61 -16.70 -5.32
N THR A 744 -0.26 -15.52 -5.84
CA THR A 744 -0.84 -14.23 -5.45
C THR A 744 -1.65 -13.66 -6.60
N PHE A 745 -2.88 -13.21 -6.30
CA PHE A 745 -3.77 -12.56 -7.26
C PHE A 745 -4.27 -11.23 -6.72
N ASN A 746 -4.41 -10.24 -7.59
CA ASN A 746 -5.02 -8.95 -7.25
C ASN A 746 -6.55 -9.05 -7.20
N GLU A 747 -7.14 -9.99 -7.94
CA GLU A 747 -8.58 -10.18 -8.02
C GLU A 747 -9.04 -11.37 -7.17
N PRO A 748 -9.93 -11.16 -6.17
CA PRO A 748 -10.46 -12.26 -5.35
C PRO A 748 -11.22 -13.33 -6.15
N ALA A 749 -11.72 -12.98 -7.33
CA ALA A 749 -12.53 -13.84 -8.18
C ALA A 749 -11.79 -15.13 -8.60
N VAL A 750 -10.48 -15.03 -8.89
CA VAL A 750 -9.66 -16.18 -9.32
C VAL A 750 -9.57 -17.21 -8.19
N MET A 751 -9.18 -16.78 -6.99
CA MET A 751 -9.10 -17.68 -5.82
C MET A 751 -10.47 -18.25 -5.44
N ASN A 752 -11.54 -17.47 -5.58
CA ASN A 752 -12.90 -17.97 -5.32
C ASN A 752 -13.32 -19.02 -6.37
N GLY A 753 -12.97 -18.82 -7.63
CA GLY A 753 -13.17 -19.81 -8.70
C GLY A 753 -12.39 -21.09 -8.44
N TYR A 754 -11.12 -20.97 -8.07
CA TYR A 754 -10.26 -22.09 -7.71
C TYR A 754 -10.82 -22.91 -6.53
N ARG A 755 -11.22 -22.25 -5.43
CA ARG A 755 -11.79 -22.93 -4.26
C ARG A 755 -13.10 -23.66 -4.55
N ARG A 756 -13.94 -23.13 -5.45
CA ARG A 756 -15.15 -23.84 -5.91
C ARG A 756 -14.80 -25.10 -6.68
N ARG A 757 -13.69 -25.07 -7.44
CA ARG A 757 -13.22 -26.19 -8.25
C ARG A 757 -12.45 -27.25 -7.46
N PHE A 758 -11.75 -26.84 -6.40
CA PHE A 758 -10.93 -27.71 -5.55
C PHE A 758 -11.22 -27.45 -4.07
N SER A 759 -12.29 -28.04 -3.54
CA SER A 759 -12.72 -27.88 -2.15
C SER A 759 -11.72 -28.43 -1.12
N ASP A 760 -10.88 -29.37 -1.53
CA ASP A 760 -9.90 -30.03 -0.65
C ASP A 760 -8.55 -29.28 -0.60
N ASP A 761 -8.36 -28.27 -1.48
CA ASP A 761 -7.19 -27.40 -1.51
C ASP A 761 -7.62 -25.93 -1.42
N VAL A 762 -8.35 -25.57 -0.36
CA VAL A 762 -8.88 -24.21 -0.19
C VAL A 762 -7.80 -23.11 -0.13
N ASN A 763 -6.57 -23.49 0.18
CA ASN A 763 -5.42 -22.61 0.31
C ASN A 763 -4.60 -22.48 -0.99
N GLY A 764 -4.88 -23.31 -2.01
CA GLY A 764 -4.20 -23.25 -3.30
C GLY A 764 -2.74 -23.62 -3.24
N LEU A 765 -2.38 -24.64 -2.46
CA LEU A 765 -1.01 -25.11 -2.28
C LEU A 765 -0.62 -26.22 -3.26
N SER A 766 -1.58 -26.82 -3.98
CA SER A 766 -1.30 -27.85 -4.98
C SER A 766 -1.00 -27.25 -6.35
N LEU A 767 0.26 -27.36 -6.79
CA LEU A 767 0.65 -26.99 -8.15
C LEU A 767 -0.08 -27.83 -9.22
N GLU A 768 -0.45 -29.08 -8.92
CA GLU A 768 -1.19 -29.93 -9.87
C GLU A 768 -2.62 -29.41 -10.10
N ASN A 769 -3.31 -29.03 -9.02
CA ASN A 769 -4.65 -28.46 -9.12
C ASN A 769 -4.61 -27.12 -9.86
N TRP A 770 -3.58 -26.29 -9.63
CA TRP A 770 -3.38 -25.05 -10.39
C TRP A 770 -3.11 -25.31 -11.87
N HIS A 771 -2.34 -26.35 -12.21
CA HIS A 771 -2.13 -26.73 -13.59
C HIS A 771 -3.43 -27.07 -14.30
N GLN A 772 -4.27 -27.91 -13.66
CA GLN A 772 -5.59 -28.23 -14.19
C GLN A 772 -6.50 -26.98 -14.27
N TYR A 773 -6.47 -26.11 -13.26
CA TYR A 773 -7.25 -24.88 -13.27
C TYR A 773 -6.87 -23.95 -14.43
N GLU A 774 -5.58 -23.78 -14.70
CA GLU A 774 -5.07 -22.96 -15.81
C GLU A 774 -5.46 -23.56 -17.17
N GLN A 775 -5.45 -24.89 -17.32
CA GLN A 775 -5.93 -25.53 -18.55
C GLN A 775 -7.42 -25.25 -18.80
N GLU A 776 -8.24 -25.27 -17.74
CA GLU A 776 -9.67 -24.95 -17.79
C GLU A 776 -9.90 -23.43 -17.99
N ASN A 777 -8.94 -22.58 -17.57
CA ASN A 777 -9.03 -21.12 -17.57
C ASN A 777 -7.71 -20.48 -18.06
N PRO A 778 -7.41 -20.50 -19.36
CA PRO A 778 -6.07 -20.14 -19.89
C PRO A 778 -5.59 -18.72 -19.58
N ASP A 779 -6.52 -17.79 -19.32
CA ASP A 779 -6.21 -16.39 -19.02
C ASP A 779 -5.93 -16.14 -17.52
N THR A 780 -5.99 -17.19 -16.68
CA THR A 780 -5.77 -17.08 -15.20
C THR A 780 -4.48 -16.34 -14.85
N PHE A 781 -3.43 -16.55 -15.63
CA PHE A 781 -2.10 -15.97 -15.41
C PHE A 781 -1.67 -15.03 -16.56
N ALA A 782 -2.63 -14.32 -17.18
CA ALA A 782 -2.38 -13.35 -18.26
C ALA A 782 -1.35 -12.27 -17.92
N GLY A 783 -1.24 -11.90 -16.64
CA GLY A 783 -0.12 -11.12 -16.13
C GLY A 783 1.15 -11.97 -15.99
N MET A 784 1.32 -12.60 -14.83
CA MET A 784 2.44 -13.51 -14.51
C MET A 784 2.01 -14.54 -13.48
N TYR A 785 2.69 -15.68 -13.44
CA TYR A 785 2.77 -16.50 -12.22
C TYR A 785 3.48 -15.70 -11.14
N THR A 786 2.75 -15.11 -10.20
CA THR A 786 3.34 -14.45 -9.01
C THR A 786 3.12 -15.35 -7.80
N PHE A 787 4.17 -15.82 -7.14
CA PHE A 787 4.05 -16.81 -6.07
C PHE A 787 5.10 -16.67 -4.98
N TRP A 788 4.77 -17.22 -3.82
CA TRP A 788 5.62 -17.24 -2.63
C TRP A 788 6.29 -18.60 -2.43
N LEU A 789 7.53 -18.55 -1.95
CA LEU A 789 8.33 -19.71 -1.62
C LEU A 789 9.02 -19.50 -0.26
N ARG A 790 9.40 -20.60 0.37
CA ARG A 790 10.26 -20.60 1.57
C ARG A 790 11.42 -21.55 1.39
N ARG A 791 12.58 -21.14 1.89
CA ARG A 791 13.72 -22.05 2.06
C ARG A 791 13.43 -23.00 3.22
N ALA A 792 13.50 -24.30 2.97
CA ALA A 792 13.23 -25.33 3.96
C ALA A 792 14.06 -25.13 5.25
#